data_AF-A0A7S4Q371-F1
#
_entry.id   AF-A0A7S4Q371-F1
#
_cell.length_a   1.000
_cell.length_b   1.000
_cell.length_c   1.000
_cell.angle_alpha   90.00
_cell.angle_beta   90.00
_cell.angle_gamma   90.00
#
_symmetry.space_group_name_H-M   'P 1'
#
loop_
_entity.id
_entity.type
_entity.pdbx_description
1 polymer ?
#
loop_
_entity_poly.entity_id
_entity_poly.type
_entity_poly.pdbx_seq_one_letter_code
_entity_poly.pdbx_strand_id
1 'polypeptide(L)'
;MDALLSHVQTMADPRTGDLSPDRLVPWLYAGGAEEGPADKVAPNDEYTTAASIVAALRTRSAALVDGAYFMEAHAAGRRLEPRQVLERDYPQFVISDFDENKLFGMEVDDLGKVWLMDVPEGGVVVVAISYGWLSPTHPDPEGHHLRTLSGLVRHFLAVLSTYGLRLALFFDYCSLYQKPRTVEQRASFGRTEEQAELFKAGLNNVNLWYAHQLVQVWLLRNVPASSENPTPYDARGWTTFEELISAWISFLVFDFFELAQEDVAQVPALLEEEAPSLYCVFSERLRACRTGTSMQRCPPLPPSAFFGIIEQRKFTNGKTDEDQVKELYAKTFSDVLSSAVSLGYSGRSWDDEALLQLAQILPECTSLENLTLSDNPAGDRGVVACIKMSRPLIKVGLGDTQVTDQSINCVATYCRGLTELALFNTQVGDASLCAAAECCPGLTLLDLRNTQVSDVSVRMLAQFCSGLKELVLDNTKVTDVSVSCVAQGCPRLNKLSLSKTNVTDASVGLLARCKDLQHVRVDSTPVSDTSVTLLAQSCPKLACASFNTTNLTDASVSILAEARPGFKILNLGQTSVTDASCTSLGHFCKDLTFLCLAGTLASDASVSFIAQQCSALTALSLEGTRITDLSVCLVAKHLPKLALLDLDETQITDTAIMHVARHCASLGRLGVRKTRVTDASIAHVALNLKRLSSLGLGRGQVSDECIARLRQRTGLTITYE
;
A
#
# COMPACT_ATOMS: atom_id res chain seq x y z
N MET A 1 -22.32 -33.03 6.94
CA MET A 1 -21.42 -32.52 8.00
C MET A 1 -19.96 -32.93 7.77
N ASP A 2 -19.68 -33.99 6.99
CA ASP A 2 -18.31 -34.36 6.60
C ASP A 2 -17.80 -33.78 5.26
N ALA A 3 -18.58 -32.92 4.59
CA ALA A 3 -18.15 -32.20 3.37
C ALA A 3 -17.66 -30.76 3.64
N LEU A 4 -17.78 -30.28 4.88
CA LEU A 4 -17.31 -28.94 5.32
C LEU A 4 -15.91 -29.00 5.97
N LEU A 5 -15.39 -30.20 6.23
CA LEU A 5 -14.08 -30.41 6.86
C LEU A 5 -12.93 -30.59 5.86
N SER A 6 -13.20 -30.79 4.56
CA SER A 6 -12.13 -30.89 3.54
C SER A 6 -11.79 -29.56 2.85
N HIS A 7 -12.56 -28.49 3.09
CA HIS A 7 -12.33 -27.16 2.49
C HIS A 7 -11.51 -26.22 3.41
N VAL A 8 -11.13 -26.67 4.61
CA VAL A 8 -10.40 -25.89 5.62
C VAL A 8 -8.91 -26.30 5.71
N GLN A 9 -8.47 -27.33 4.97
CA GLN A 9 -7.09 -27.83 5.02
C GLN A 9 -6.14 -27.24 3.94
N THR A 10 -6.58 -26.29 3.12
CA THR A 10 -5.75 -25.63 2.08
C THR A 10 -5.51 -24.14 2.30
N MET A 11 -6.04 -23.55 3.38
CA MET A 11 -5.52 -22.26 3.85
C MET A 11 -4.24 -22.51 4.65
N ALA A 12 -3.22 -21.73 4.33
CA ALA A 12 -1.92 -21.71 4.98
C ALA A 12 -2.03 -22.00 6.49
N ASP A 13 -1.13 -22.87 6.98
CA ASP A 13 -0.97 -23.08 8.41
C ASP A 13 -0.79 -21.72 9.11
N PRO A 14 -1.71 -21.30 9.99
CA PRO A 14 -1.57 -20.04 10.73
C PRO A 14 -0.40 -20.07 11.74
N ARG A 15 0.26 -21.23 11.92
CA ARG A 15 1.36 -21.43 12.87
C ARG A 15 2.73 -21.03 12.35
N THR A 16 2.89 -20.78 11.04
CA THR A 16 4.10 -20.15 10.50
C THR A 16 3.76 -18.69 10.22
N GLY A 17 4.08 -17.79 11.16
CA GLY A 17 4.15 -16.37 10.83
C GLY A 17 5.07 -16.22 9.63
N ASP A 18 4.50 -15.92 8.46
CA ASP A 18 5.28 -15.71 7.24
C ASP A 18 6.07 -14.41 7.42
N LEU A 19 7.24 -14.54 8.05
CA LEU A 19 8.25 -13.51 8.27
C LEU A 19 9.06 -13.25 6.98
N SER A 20 8.56 -13.67 5.81
CA SER A 20 9.18 -13.31 4.54
C SER A 20 9.31 -11.78 4.45
N PRO A 21 10.40 -11.29 3.84
CA PRO A 21 10.57 -9.86 3.64
C PRO A 21 9.37 -9.21 2.93
N ASP A 22 8.61 -9.98 2.13
CA ASP A 22 7.43 -9.53 1.37
C ASP A 22 6.32 -8.99 2.29
N ARG A 23 6.16 -9.56 3.49
CA ARG A 23 5.13 -9.19 4.48
C ARG A 23 5.62 -8.28 5.58
N LEU A 24 6.87 -8.46 6.01
CA LEU A 24 7.45 -7.69 7.12
C LEU A 24 8.01 -6.36 6.67
N VAL A 25 8.48 -6.31 5.43
CA VAL A 25 9.25 -5.20 4.90
C VAL A 25 8.94 -5.04 3.41
N PRO A 26 7.71 -4.61 3.01
CA PRO A 26 7.32 -4.56 1.60
C PRO A 26 8.31 -3.74 0.73
N TRP A 27 9.00 -2.76 1.32
CA TRP A 27 10.03 -1.94 0.68
C TRP A 27 11.33 -2.68 0.30
N LEU A 28 11.46 -3.92 0.72
CA LEU A 28 12.71 -4.67 0.65
C LEU A 28 12.89 -5.45 -0.67
N TYR A 29 11.80 -5.49 -1.45
CA TYR A 29 11.78 -5.79 -2.88
C TYR A 29 11.75 -4.55 -3.76
N ALA A 30 11.91 -3.35 -3.19
CA ALA A 30 12.22 -2.17 -3.99
C ALA A 30 13.50 -2.50 -4.77
N GLY A 31 13.34 -2.77 -6.06
CA GLY A 31 14.44 -2.49 -6.96
C GLY A 31 14.75 -1.03 -6.72
N GLY A 32 16.02 -0.69 -6.53
CA GLY A 32 16.40 0.69 -6.80
C GLY A 32 15.78 1.03 -8.14
N ALA A 33 15.00 2.12 -8.20
CA ALA A 33 14.64 2.71 -9.46
C ALA A 33 15.97 2.96 -10.20
N GLU A 34 16.35 2.04 -11.08
CA GLU A 34 17.17 2.47 -12.21
C GLU A 34 16.26 3.45 -12.94
N GLU A 35 16.74 4.69 -13.05
CA GLU A 35 16.17 5.71 -13.91
C GLU A 35 15.76 5.06 -15.23
N GLY A 36 14.46 4.78 -15.36
CA GLY A 36 13.85 4.54 -16.66
C GLY A 36 14.15 5.77 -17.51
N PRO A 37 14.25 5.60 -18.84
CA PRO A 37 14.58 6.72 -19.71
C PRO A 37 13.65 7.89 -19.38
N ALA A 38 14.27 9.03 -19.04
CA ALA A 38 13.59 10.29 -18.89
C ALA A 38 12.66 10.51 -20.10
N ASP A 39 11.50 11.11 -19.80
CA ASP A 39 10.58 11.69 -20.76
C ASP A 39 9.76 10.72 -21.62
N LYS A 40 8.65 10.27 -21.03
CA LYS A 40 7.35 10.30 -21.72
C LYS A 40 6.30 10.90 -20.79
N VAL A 41 6.25 12.23 -20.77
CA VAL A 41 5.14 12.98 -20.18
C VAL A 41 3.87 12.60 -20.94
N ALA A 42 2.85 12.12 -20.23
CA ALA A 42 1.54 11.83 -20.81
C ALA A 42 1.00 13.11 -21.50
N PRO A 43 0.30 13.00 -22.64
CA PRO A 43 -0.09 14.17 -23.44
C PRO A 43 -1.13 15.10 -22.79
N ASN A 44 -1.59 14.79 -21.56
CA ASN A 44 -2.41 15.69 -20.73
C ASN A 44 -2.14 15.34 -19.25
N ASP A 45 -1.39 16.19 -18.54
CA ASP A 45 -0.87 15.95 -17.19
C ASP A 45 -1.73 16.54 -16.06
N GLU A 46 -2.92 17.02 -16.41
CA GLU A 46 -3.80 17.79 -15.53
C GLU A 46 -4.26 17.00 -14.30
N TYR A 47 -4.43 15.68 -14.38
CA TYR A 47 -4.98 14.86 -13.28
C TYR A 47 -3.96 13.94 -12.60
N THR A 48 -2.70 13.98 -13.02
CA THR A 48 -1.68 13.00 -12.61
C THR A 48 -0.41 13.63 -12.04
N THR A 49 -0.25 14.95 -12.10
CA THR A 49 1.00 15.63 -11.68
C THR A 49 0.82 16.61 -10.54
N ALA A 50 1.82 16.72 -9.68
CA ALA A 50 1.82 17.73 -8.60
C ALA A 50 1.73 19.17 -9.15
N ALA A 51 2.35 19.40 -10.32
CA ALA A 51 2.36 20.68 -11.00
C ALA A 51 0.96 21.20 -11.33
N SER A 52 0.02 20.33 -11.70
CA SER A 52 -1.35 20.75 -12.05
C SER A 52 -2.14 21.26 -10.83
N ILE A 53 -2.00 20.59 -9.67
CA ILE A 53 -2.59 21.05 -8.40
C ILE A 53 -2.05 22.43 -8.03
N VAL A 54 -0.74 22.59 -8.09
CA VAL A 54 -0.06 23.85 -7.77
C VAL A 54 -0.46 24.95 -8.75
N ALA A 55 -0.54 24.64 -10.04
CA ALA A 55 -1.03 25.57 -11.07
C ALA A 55 -2.47 26.02 -10.78
N ALA A 56 -3.36 25.10 -10.40
CA ALA A 56 -4.74 25.44 -10.03
C ALA A 56 -4.81 26.40 -8.83
N LEU A 57 -3.98 26.20 -7.81
CA LEU A 57 -3.91 27.10 -6.65
C LEU A 57 -3.40 28.50 -7.03
N ARG A 58 -2.40 28.59 -7.91
CA ARG A 58 -1.85 29.86 -8.40
C ARG A 58 -2.87 30.71 -9.17
N THR A 59 -3.88 30.09 -9.80
CA THR A 59 -4.99 30.84 -10.42
C THR A 59 -5.88 31.56 -9.41
N ARG A 60 -5.76 31.23 -8.11
CA ARG A 60 -6.62 31.68 -7.00
C ARG A 60 -8.08 31.24 -7.13
N SER A 61 -8.44 30.45 -8.14
CA SER A 61 -9.80 29.92 -8.32
C SER A 61 -10.21 29.00 -7.16
N ALA A 62 -9.24 28.32 -6.54
CA ALA A 62 -9.39 27.56 -5.29
C ALA A 62 -8.28 27.91 -4.30
N ALA A 63 -8.50 27.58 -3.03
CA ALA A 63 -7.49 27.55 -1.99
C ALA A 63 -7.71 26.30 -1.12
N LEU A 64 -6.63 25.74 -0.56
CA LEU A 64 -6.73 24.67 0.42
C LEU A 64 -6.76 25.26 1.83
N VAL A 65 -7.28 24.48 2.77
CA VAL A 65 -7.36 24.85 4.19
C VAL A 65 -6.51 23.89 4.99
N ASP A 66 -5.61 24.41 5.81
CA ASP A 66 -4.78 23.59 6.70
C ASP A 66 -5.67 22.81 7.67
N GLY A 67 -5.41 21.51 7.82
CA GLY A 67 -6.18 20.63 8.71
C GLY A 67 -6.32 21.17 10.14
N ALA A 68 -5.32 21.88 10.64
CA ALA A 68 -5.36 22.49 11.98
C ALA A 68 -6.57 23.42 12.18
N TYR A 69 -7.05 24.09 11.13
CA TYR A 69 -8.23 24.96 11.18
C TYR A 69 -9.48 24.23 11.69
N PHE A 70 -9.74 23.03 11.16
CA PHE A 70 -10.96 22.28 11.49
C PHE A 70 -10.97 21.84 12.95
N MET A 71 -9.79 21.50 13.48
CA MET A 71 -9.64 21.20 14.90
C MET A 71 -9.84 22.43 15.78
N GLU A 72 -9.24 23.56 15.40
CA GLU A 72 -9.35 24.80 16.19
C GLU A 72 -10.78 25.37 16.16
N ALA A 73 -11.41 25.40 14.98
CA ALA A 73 -12.78 25.87 14.83
C ALA A 73 -13.76 25.02 15.65
N HIS A 74 -13.61 23.69 15.62
CA HIS A 74 -14.42 22.81 16.45
C HIS A 74 -14.21 23.05 17.95
N ALA A 75 -12.96 23.13 18.40
CA ALA A 75 -12.62 23.35 19.81
C ALA A 75 -13.12 24.70 20.33
N ALA A 76 -13.15 25.72 19.49
CA ALA A 76 -13.66 27.04 19.80
C ALA A 76 -15.20 27.16 19.68
N GLY A 77 -15.90 26.08 19.28
CA GLY A 77 -17.35 26.12 19.05
C GLY A 77 -17.77 27.01 17.88
N ARG A 78 -16.86 27.30 16.94
CA ARG A 78 -17.11 28.10 15.75
C ARG A 78 -17.79 27.27 14.66
N ARG A 79 -18.40 27.95 13.69
CA ARG A 79 -18.88 27.33 12.44
C ARG A 79 -17.79 27.33 11.39
N LEU A 80 -17.99 26.56 10.32
CA LEU A 80 -17.16 26.66 9.12
C LEU A 80 -17.32 28.05 8.51
N GLU A 81 -16.21 28.69 8.18
CA GLU A 81 -16.22 30.03 7.60
C GLU A 81 -16.06 29.93 6.07
N PRO A 82 -16.77 30.75 5.29
CA PRO A 82 -16.56 30.81 3.86
C PRO A 82 -15.17 31.36 3.54
N ARG A 83 -14.61 31.01 2.38
CA ARG A 83 -13.25 31.37 1.97
C ARG A 83 -12.85 32.83 2.25
N GLN A 84 -13.71 33.80 1.90
CA GLN A 84 -13.39 35.22 2.09
C GLN A 84 -13.14 35.60 3.55
N VAL A 85 -13.86 34.95 4.47
CA VAL A 85 -13.75 35.21 5.91
C VAL A 85 -12.50 34.52 6.46
N LEU A 86 -12.19 33.31 5.97
CA LEU A 86 -10.92 32.63 6.30
C LEU A 86 -9.70 33.46 5.90
N GLU A 87 -9.67 33.98 4.67
CA GLU A 87 -8.56 34.82 4.20
C GLU A 87 -8.41 36.12 5.03
N ARG A 88 -9.52 36.67 5.54
CA ARG A 88 -9.52 37.90 6.33
C ARG A 88 -9.11 37.66 7.79
N ASP A 89 -9.73 36.68 8.44
CA ASP A 89 -9.69 36.52 9.89
C ASP A 89 -8.72 35.41 10.33
N TYR A 90 -8.42 34.46 9.44
CA TYR A 90 -7.58 33.29 9.72
C TYR A 90 -6.59 32.97 8.57
N PRO A 91 -5.84 33.96 8.05
CA PRO A 91 -5.00 33.78 6.87
C PRO A 91 -3.92 32.70 7.04
N GLN A 92 -3.50 32.41 8.28
CA GLN A 92 -2.52 31.37 8.59
C GLN A 92 -2.96 29.95 8.21
N PHE A 93 -4.27 29.72 8.06
CA PHE A 93 -4.82 28.43 7.67
C PHE A 93 -5.14 28.31 6.19
N VAL A 94 -4.97 29.38 5.41
CA VAL A 94 -5.24 29.37 3.97
C VAL A 94 -3.96 29.02 3.22
N ILE A 95 -4.01 27.97 2.42
CA ILE A 95 -2.91 27.50 1.59
C ILE A 95 -3.24 27.82 0.13
N SER A 96 -2.57 28.84 -0.40
CA SER A 96 -2.78 29.33 -1.76
C SER A 96 -1.69 28.94 -2.75
N ASP A 97 -0.58 28.37 -2.27
CA ASP A 97 0.51 27.82 -3.09
C ASP A 97 1.42 26.93 -2.20
N PHE A 98 2.15 26.00 -2.81
CA PHE A 98 3.27 25.27 -2.21
C PHE A 98 4.19 24.72 -3.30
N ASP A 99 5.44 24.40 -2.94
CA ASP A 99 6.40 23.76 -3.87
C ASP A 99 5.89 22.37 -4.26
N GLU A 100 5.78 22.09 -5.56
CA GLU A 100 5.26 20.83 -6.10
C GLU A 100 6.03 19.60 -5.60
N ASN A 101 7.33 19.74 -5.30
CA ASN A 101 8.16 18.69 -4.72
C ASN A 101 7.82 18.38 -3.26
N LYS A 102 6.97 19.20 -2.64
CA LYS A 102 6.42 18.95 -1.29
C LYS A 102 5.12 18.18 -1.34
N LEU A 103 4.49 17.97 -2.50
CA LEU A 103 3.28 17.16 -2.55
C LEU A 103 3.65 15.71 -2.21
N PHE A 104 3.07 15.20 -1.15
CA PHE A 104 3.20 13.80 -0.80
C PHE A 104 2.10 13.00 -1.48
N GLY A 105 2.50 12.10 -2.38
CA GLY A 105 1.61 11.17 -3.03
C GLY A 105 1.82 9.73 -2.55
N MET A 106 0.87 8.91 -2.95
CA MET A 106 1.03 7.47 -2.90
C MET A 106 1.10 6.98 -4.33
N GLU A 107 2.12 6.19 -4.63
CA GLU A 107 2.15 5.46 -5.88
C GLU A 107 1.55 4.09 -5.63
N VAL A 108 0.86 3.54 -6.61
CA VAL A 108 0.59 2.12 -6.63
C VAL A 108 1.44 1.65 -7.80
N ASP A 109 2.38 0.72 -7.58
CA ASP A 109 3.07 0.13 -8.71
C ASP A 109 2.06 -0.55 -9.63
N ASP A 110 2.57 -0.83 -10.80
CA ASP A 110 1.81 -1.37 -11.91
C ASP A 110 1.27 -2.79 -11.65
N LEU A 111 1.56 -3.39 -10.48
CA LEU A 111 1.04 -4.67 -10.03
C LEU A 111 0.08 -4.55 -8.83
N GLY A 112 -0.33 -3.33 -8.48
CA GLY A 112 -1.29 -3.09 -7.42
C GLY A 112 -0.67 -3.02 -6.03
N LYS A 113 0.66 -2.96 -5.91
CA LYS A 113 1.34 -2.73 -4.62
C LYS A 113 1.43 -1.24 -4.37
N VAL A 114 0.98 -0.84 -3.20
CA VAL A 114 1.01 0.55 -2.78
C VAL A 114 2.43 0.90 -2.30
N TRP A 115 3.02 1.95 -2.85
CA TRP A 115 4.25 2.59 -2.41
C TRP A 115 3.93 3.94 -1.82
N LEU A 116 4.68 4.27 -0.79
CA LEU A 116 4.78 5.65 -0.35
C LEU A 116 5.88 6.29 -1.19
N MET A 117 5.60 7.46 -1.75
CA MET A 117 6.69 8.30 -2.26
C MET A 117 7.69 8.59 -1.12
N ASP A 118 8.93 8.90 -1.47
CA ASP A 118 9.88 9.44 -0.49
C ASP A 118 9.23 10.62 0.24
N VAL A 119 9.23 10.58 1.57
CA VAL A 119 8.60 11.62 2.40
C VAL A 119 9.42 12.90 2.25
N PRO A 120 8.92 13.94 1.53
CA PRO A 120 9.67 15.17 1.42
C PRO A 120 9.62 15.90 2.75
N GLU A 121 10.73 16.51 3.17
CA GLU A 121 10.78 17.28 4.40
C GLU A 121 9.74 18.42 4.34
N GLY A 122 8.76 18.43 5.25
CA GLY A 122 7.66 19.40 5.23
C GLY A 122 6.60 19.15 4.15
N GLY A 123 6.44 17.90 3.71
CA GLY A 123 5.48 17.53 2.67
C GLY A 123 4.01 17.79 3.01
N VAL A 124 3.15 17.78 1.99
CA VAL A 124 1.72 18.12 2.08
C VAL A 124 0.90 16.99 1.49
N VAL A 125 -0.06 16.49 2.26
CA VAL A 125 -1.12 15.58 1.78
C VAL A 125 -2.36 16.39 1.47
N VAL A 126 -2.90 16.24 0.25
CA VAL A 126 -4.10 16.96 -0.19
C VAL A 126 -5.32 16.05 -0.13
N VAL A 127 -6.41 16.56 0.44
CA VAL A 127 -7.67 15.84 0.61
C VAL A 127 -8.85 16.69 0.13
N ALA A 128 -9.68 16.17 -0.77
CA ALA A 128 -10.98 16.74 -1.11
C ALA A 128 -12.11 16.13 -0.27
N ILE A 129 -13.01 16.97 0.24
CA ILE A 129 -14.13 16.54 1.09
C ILE A 129 -15.43 16.58 0.29
N SER A 130 -16.06 15.43 0.09
CA SER A 130 -17.41 15.32 -0.47
C SER A 130 -18.45 15.19 0.63
N TYR A 131 -19.49 16.02 0.61
CA TYR A 131 -20.48 16.09 1.68
C TYR A 131 -21.81 16.72 1.19
N GLY A 132 -22.90 16.47 1.94
CA GLY A 132 -24.20 17.06 1.67
C GLY A 132 -24.45 18.37 2.46
N TRP A 133 -24.96 19.41 1.80
CA TRP A 133 -25.45 20.62 2.48
C TRP A 133 -26.64 20.30 3.40
N LEU A 134 -26.53 20.65 4.68
CA LEU A 134 -27.52 20.37 5.73
C LEU A 134 -28.60 21.46 5.88
N SER A 135 -28.41 22.64 5.29
CA SER A 135 -29.47 23.65 5.12
C SER A 135 -29.29 24.46 3.83
N PRO A 136 -30.28 25.24 3.38
CA PRO A 136 -30.13 26.13 2.21
C PRO A 136 -29.13 27.28 2.42
N THR A 137 -28.88 27.67 3.68
CA THR A 137 -28.15 28.89 4.05
C THR A 137 -26.71 28.63 4.51
N HIS A 138 -26.39 27.40 4.94
CA HIS A 138 -25.07 27.01 5.41
C HIS A 138 -24.86 25.49 5.21
N PRO A 139 -23.67 25.03 4.80
CA PRO A 139 -23.41 23.60 4.59
C PRO A 139 -23.54 22.77 5.88
N ASP A 140 -23.16 23.35 7.01
CA ASP A 140 -23.11 22.68 8.32
C ASP A 140 -23.55 23.59 9.49
N PRO A 141 -24.84 23.96 9.57
CA PRO A 141 -25.31 24.99 10.50
C PRO A 141 -25.13 24.61 11.98
N GLU A 142 -25.09 23.31 12.27
CA GLU A 142 -24.99 22.77 13.64
C GLU A 142 -23.59 22.20 13.96
N GLY A 143 -22.64 22.28 13.02
CA GLY A 143 -21.26 21.80 13.24
C GLY A 143 -21.09 20.28 13.20
N HIS A 144 -22.00 19.55 12.54
CA HIS A 144 -21.98 18.09 12.39
C HIS A 144 -20.80 17.62 11.52
N HIS A 145 -20.66 18.22 10.34
CA HIS A 145 -19.54 17.93 9.44
C HIS A 145 -18.22 18.36 10.07
N LEU A 146 -18.18 19.53 10.70
CA LEU A 146 -16.99 20.05 11.39
C LEU A 146 -16.55 19.13 12.54
N ARG A 147 -17.48 18.62 13.35
CA ARG A 147 -17.16 17.66 14.42
C ARG A 147 -16.55 16.38 13.87
N THR A 148 -17.19 15.83 12.83
CA THR A 148 -16.72 14.60 12.17
C THR A 148 -15.32 14.81 11.58
N LEU A 149 -15.16 15.87 10.80
CA LEU A 149 -13.91 16.23 10.14
C LEU A 149 -12.80 16.55 11.13
N SER A 150 -13.10 17.24 12.25
CA SER A 150 -12.12 17.49 13.31
C SER A 150 -11.55 16.20 13.89
N GLY A 151 -12.38 15.18 14.08
CA GLY A 151 -11.94 13.87 14.55
C GLY A 151 -11.06 13.14 13.53
N LEU A 152 -11.48 13.13 12.26
CA LEU A 152 -10.71 12.55 11.16
C LEU A 152 -9.35 13.24 10.99
N VAL A 153 -9.34 14.57 10.91
CA VAL A 153 -8.12 15.38 10.77
C VAL A 153 -7.17 15.15 11.93
N ARG A 154 -7.67 15.13 13.18
CA ARG A 154 -6.85 14.81 14.35
C ARG A 154 -6.18 13.44 14.22
N HIS A 155 -6.92 12.44 13.75
CA HIS A 155 -6.40 11.10 13.54
C HIS A 155 -5.31 11.06 12.46
N PHE A 156 -5.56 11.65 11.28
CA PHE A 156 -4.57 11.66 10.20
C PHE A 156 -3.32 12.47 10.58
N LEU A 157 -3.48 13.66 11.18
CA LEU A 157 -2.35 14.48 11.63
C LEU A 157 -1.50 13.80 12.70
N ALA A 158 -2.10 12.97 13.58
CA ALA A 158 -1.34 12.21 14.56
C ALA A 158 -0.30 11.28 13.91
N VAL A 159 -0.59 10.75 12.72
CA VAL A 159 0.37 9.94 11.96
C VAL A 159 1.26 10.82 11.09
N LEU A 160 0.67 11.69 10.27
CA LEU A 160 1.40 12.53 9.31
C LEU A 160 2.49 13.38 9.98
N SER A 161 2.21 13.95 11.15
CA SER A 161 3.18 14.77 11.89
C SER A 161 4.43 13.99 12.34
N THR A 162 4.34 12.67 12.54
CA THR A 162 5.51 11.84 12.87
C THR A 162 6.52 11.74 11.73
N TYR A 163 6.07 12.06 10.51
CA TYR A 163 6.85 12.11 9.27
C TYR A 163 7.09 13.55 8.79
N GLY A 164 6.71 14.56 9.58
CA GLY A 164 6.83 15.97 9.18
C GLY A 164 5.87 16.38 8.05
N LEU A 165 4.81 15.61 7.83
CA LEU A 165 3.80 15.88 6.80
C LEU A 165 2.66 16.75 7.35
N ARG A 166 2.13 17.61 6.48
CA ARG A 166 0.95 18.46 6.71
C ARG A 166 -0.26 17.91 5.96
N LEU A 167 -1.45 18.31 6.42
CA LEU A 167 -2.72 17.96 5.78
C LEU A 167 -3.40 19.23 5.26
N ALA A 168 -3.72 19.26 3.97
CA ALA A 168 -4.38 20.39 3.31
C ALA A 168 -5.69 19.91 2.69
N LEU A 169 -6.80 20.56 3.06
CA LEU A 169 -8.14 20.13 2.67
C LEU A 169 -8.73 21.08 1.63
N PHE A 170 -9.25 20.50 0.54
CA PHE A 170 -10.21 21.13 -0.33
C PHE A 170 -11.62 20.85 0.23
N PHE A 171 -12.23 21.87 0.83
CA PHE A 171 -13.62 21.85 1.29
C PHE A 171 -14.33 22.97 0.56
N ASP A 172 -15.12 22.68 -0.48
CA ASP A 172 -15.66 23.64 -1.46
C ASP A 172 -16.19 24.98 -0.85
N TYR A 173 -16.90 24.95 0.28
CA TYR A 173 -17.41 26.13 0.99
C TYR A 173 -16.29 27.02 1.54
N CYS A 174 -15.22 26.42 2.05
CA CYS A 174 -14.04 27.07 2.60
C CYS A 174 -12.99 27.37 1.50
N SER A 175 -13.00 26.63 0.41
CA SER A 175 -11.98 26.63 -0.66
C SER A 175 -12.37 27.47 -1.88
N LEU A 176 -13.66 27.69 -2.10
CA LEU A 176 -14.20 28.55 -3.15
C LEU A 176 -14.88 29.76 -2.51
N TYR A 177 -14.76 30.93 -3.13
CA TYR A 177 -15.45 32.13 -2.67
C TYR A 177 -16.96 31.88 -2.60
N GLN A 178 -17.66 32.34 -1.57
CA GLN A 178 -19.11 32.10 -1.42
C GLN A 178 -19.91 33.38 -1.62
N LYS A 179 -21.20 33.25 -1.96
CA LYS A 179 -22.15 34.38 -1.94
C LYS A 179 -22.92 34.35 -0.61
N PRO A 180 -23.22 35.51 0.00
CA PRO A 180 -24.06 35.53 1.20
C PRO A 180 -25.48 35.06 0.87
N ARG A 181 -26.05 34.25 1.75
CA ARG A 181 -27.36 33.58 1.61
C ARG A 181 -28.41 34.11 2.59
N THR A 182 -27.99 34.79 3.68
CA THR A 182 -28.90 35.44 4.65
C THR A 182 -28.70 36.96 4.70
N VAL A 183 -29.57 37.66 5.44
CA VAL A 183 -29.43 39.12 5.66
C VAL A 183 -28.22 39.40 6.55
N GLU A 184 -27.99 38.57 7.55
CA GLU A 184 -26.84 38.66 8.47
C GLU A 184 -25.53 38.40 7.72
N GLN A 185 -25.51 37.40 6.84
CA GLN A 185 -24.32 37.14 6.01
C GLN A 185 -24.01 38.31 5.07
N ARG A 186 -25.03 38.96 4.50
CA ARG A 186 -24.84 40.17 3.66
C ARG A 186 -24.22 41.34 4.42
N ALA A 187 -24.44 41.41 5.74
CA ALA A 187 -23.79 42.40 6.60
C ALA A 187 -22.37 41.99 7.04
N SER A 188 -22.05 40.69 7.02
CA SER A 188 -20.77 40.13 7.47
C SER A 188 -19.71 40.02 6.36
N PHE A 189 -20.12 39.57 5.17
CA PHE A 189 -19.25 39.44 4.02
C PHE A 189 -20.02 39.58 2.70
N GLY A 190 -19.32 40.06 1.67
CA GLY A 190 -19.81 40.12 0.30
C GLY A 190 -18.89 39.36 -0.64
N ARG A 191 -19.34 39.19 -1.87
CA ARG A 191 -18.51 38.70 -2.97
C ARG A 191 -18.23 39.86 -3.93
N THR A 192 -16.96 40.17 -4.20
CA THR A 192 -16.59 41.13 -5.26
C THR A 192 -16.84 40.53 -6.64
N GLU A 193 -16.82 41.35 -7.69
CA GLU A 193 -16.94 40.87 -9.08
C GLU A 193 -15.80 39.91 -9.45
N GLU A 194 -14.56 40.23 -9.06
CA GLU A 194 -13.40 39.35 -9.20
C GLU A 194 -13.63 37.99 -8.50
N GLN A 195 -14.09 38.00 -7.25
CA GLN A 195 -14.38 36.77 -6.51
C GLN A 195 -15.53 35.96 -7.15
N ALA A 196 -16.46 36.61 -7.87
CA ALA A 196 -17.52 35.94 -8.60
C ALA A 196 -16.99 35.20 -9.82
N GLU A 197 -16.07 35.81 -10.56
CA GLU A 197 -15.37 35.14 -11.65
C GLU A 197 -14.46 34.01 -11.16
N LEU A 198 -13.72 34.22 -10.06
CA LEU A 198 -12.90 33.18 -9.44
C LEU A 198 -13.73 31.98 -8.96
N PHE A 199 -14.93 32.21 -8.43
CA PHE A 199 -15.84 31.11 -8.08
C PHE A 199 -16.31 30.33 -9.30
N LYS A 200 -16.67 31.02 -10.40
CA LYS A 200 -17.07 30.33 -11.65
C LYS A 200 -15.92 29.50 -12.18
N ALA A 201 -14.70 30.06 -12.21
CA ALA A 201 -13.50 29.35 -12.62
C ALA A 201 -13.23 28.13 -11.72
N GLY A 202 -13.35 28.28 -10.40
CA GLY A 202 -13.14 27.19 -9.44
C GLY A 202 -14.21 26.10 -9.55
N LEU A 203 -15.47 26.45 -9.80
CA LEU A 203 -16.55 25.49 -10.02
C LEU A 203 -16.37 24.73 -11.34
N ASN A 204 -15.91 25.41 -12.40
CA ASN A 204 -15.62 24.78 -13.69
C ASN A 204 -14.40 23.84 -13.64
N ASN A 205 -13.55 23.97 -12.62
CA ASN A 205 -12.37 23.14 -12.39
C ASN A 205 -12.48 22.29 -11.11
N VAL A 206 -13.70 22.09 -10.60
CA VAL A 206 -13.90 21.38 -9.33
C VAL A 206 -13.54 19.89 -9.46
N ASN A 207 -13.69 19.34 -10.67
CA ASN A 207 -13.37 17.96 -11.01
C ASN A 207 -11.89 17.62 -10.84
N LEU A 208 -10.98 18.60 -10.94
CA LEU A 208 -9.57 18.42 -10.61
C LEU A 208 -9.42 17.84 -9.19
N TRP A 209 -10.07 18.42 -8.19
CA TRP A 209 -9.91 18.02 -6.79
C TRP A 209 -10.43 16.63 -6.50
N TYR A 210 -11.46 16.19 -7.22
CA TYR A 210 -12.09 14.90 -6.98
C TYR A 210 -11.55 13.78 -7.85
N ALA A 211 -11.05 14.06 -9.06
CA ALA A 211 -10.57 13.03 -9.99
C ALA A 211 -9.03 12.87 -10.02
N HIS A 212 -8.27 13.76 -9.37
CA HIS A 212 -6.82 13.76 -9.43
C HIS A 212 -6.17 12.60 -8.66
N GLN A 213 -5.19 11.93 -9.27
CA GLN A 213 -4.52 10.74 -8.73
C GLN A 213 -3.82 10.99 -7.38
N LEU A 214 -3.24 12.18 -7.20
CA LEU A 214 -2.54 12.59 -5.98
C LEU A 214 -3.45 13.23 -4.91
N VAL A 215 -4.76 13.35 -5.16
CA VAL A 215 -5.71 13.89 -4.16
C VAL A 215 -6.50 12.74 -3.54
N GLN A 216 -6.56 12.73 -2.21
CA GLN A 216 -7.43 11.80 -1.49
C GLN A 216 -8.84 12.37 -1.45
N VAL A 217 -9.86 11.52 -1.54
CA VAL A 217 -11.26 11.97 -1.45
C VAL A 217 -11.92 11.36 -0.23
N TRP A 218 -12.43 12.18 0.67
CA TRP A 218 -13.13 11.74 1.88
C TRP A 218 -14.63 11.96 1.72
N LEU A 219 -15.42 10.89 1.84
CA LEU A 219 -16.87 10.96 1.73
C LEU A 219 -17.51 11.05 3.11
N LEU A 220 -18.18 12.17 3.38
CA LEU A 220 -18.96 12.39 4.60
C LEU A 220 -20.44 12.05 4.32
N ARG A 221 -20.74 10.76 4.23
CA ARG A 221 -22.07 10.25 3.86
C ARG A 221 -23.16 10.44 4.92
N ASN A 222 -22.79 10.63 6.18
CA ASN A 222 -23.78 10.77 7.25
C ASN A 222 -24.49 12.12 7.19
N VAL A 223 -25.82 12.07 7.01
CA VAL A 223 -26.71 13.23 7.01
C VAL A 223 -27.67 13.10 8.20
N PRO A 224 -27.60 13.99 9.22
CA PRO A 224 -28.49 13.94 10.37
C PRO A 224 -29.95 14.07 9.98
N ALA A 225 -30.81 13.20 10.51
CA ALA A 225 -32.26 13.29 10.29
C ALA A 225 -32.88 14.59 10.86
N SER A 226 -32.22 15.22 11.83
CA SER A 226 -32.60 16.51 12.42
C SER A 226 -32.25 17.72 11.55
N SER A 227 -31.43 17.54 10.50
CA SER A 227 -31.02 18.66 9.65
C SER A 227 -32.18 19.23 8.85
N GLU A 228 -32.11 20.53 8.53
CA GLU A 228 -33.11 21.22 7.73
C GLU A 228 -33.26 20.59 6.33
N ASN A 229 -32.17 20.02 5.80
CA ASN A 229 -32.17 19.22 4.59
C ASN A 229 -31.71 17.77 4.87
N PRO A 230 -32.63 16.87 5.25
CA PRO A 230 -32.32 15.48 5.59
C PRO A 230 -32.16 14.57 4.36
N THR A 231 -31.96 15.14 3.16
CA THR A 231 -31.77 14.33 1.94
C THR A 231 -30.51 13.46 2.09
N PRO A 232 -30.62 12.12 1.95
CA PRO A 232 -29.46 11.22 2.06
C PRO A 232 -28.34 11.58 1.08
N TYR A 233 -27.09 11.29 1.45
CA TYR A 233 -25.92 11.58 0.61
C TYR A 233 -26.05 10.96 -0.79
N ASP A 234 -26.41 9.68 -0.88
CA ASP A 234 -26.52 8.95 -2.16
C ASP A 234 -27.72 9.40 -3.02
N ALA A 235 -28.61 10.22 -2.47
CA ALA A 235 -29.75 10.78 -3.17
C ALA A 235 -29.46 12.16 -3.79
N ARG A 236 -28.26 12.72 -3.58
CA ARG A 236 -27.87 14.06 -4.05
C ARG A 236 -27.04 13.96 -5.33
N GLY A 237 -27.20 14.95 -6.20
CA GLY A 237 -26.55 14.95 -7.52
C GLY A 237 -25.04 15.18 -7.45
N TRP A 238 -24.61 16.27 -6.80
CA TRP A 238 -23.19 16.62 -6.67
C TRP A 238 -22.36 15.54 -5.97
N THR A 239 -22.86 14.98 -4.86
CA THR A 239 -22.15 13.90 -4.15
C THR A 239 -22.05 12.62 -4.98
N THR A 240 -23.07 12.29 -5.79
CA THR A 240 -23.02 11.17 -6.75
C THR A 240 -21.93 11.41 -7.80
N PHE A 241 -21.81 12.64 -8.30
CA PHE A 241 -20.76 13.04 -9.24
C PHE A 241 -19.36 12.92 -8.63
N GLU A 242 -19.15 13.52 -7.45
CA GLU A 242 -17.87 13.53 -6.74
C GLU A 242 -17.38 12.13 -6.39
N GLU A 243 -18.27 11.28 -5.87
CA GLU A 243 -17.98 9.89 -5.55
C GLU A 243 -17.51 9.10 -6.78
N LEU A 244 -18.24 9.19 -7.90
CA LEU A 244 -17.94 8.38 -9.09
C LEU A 244 -16.62 8.75 -9.73
N ILE A 245 -16.32 10.05 -9.91
CA ILE A 245 -15.09 10.46 -10.58
C ILE A 245 -13.85 10.20 -9.71
N SER A 246 -14.02 10.15 -8.38
CA SER A 246 -12.92 9.87 -7.47
C SER A 246 -12.37 8.46 -7.57
N ALA A 247 -13.16 7.51 -8.08
CA ALA A 247 -12.80 6.10 -8.13
C ALA A 247 -12.10 5.67 -9.44
N TRP A 248 -11.91 6.58 -10.41
CA TRP A 248 -11.41 6.20 -11.75
C TRP A 248 -9.91 5.96 -11.81
N ILE A 249 -9.11 6.95 -11.41
CA ILE A 249 -7.64 6.87 -11.48
C ILE A 249 -6.98 7.05 -10.12
N SER A 250 -7.72 7.54 -9.12
CA SER A 250 -7.25 7.63 -7.75
C SER A 250 -7.54 6.34 -7.00
N PHE A 251 -6.53 5.86 -6.28
CA PHE A 251 -6.68 4.74 -5.35
C PHE A 251 -7.11 5.23 -3.97
N LEU A 252 -7.23 6.55 -3.74
CA LEU A 252 -7.26 7.17 -2.42
C LEU A 252 -8.64 7.73 -2.05
N VAL A 253 -9.70 6.96 -2.29
CA VAL A 253 -11.06 7.33 -1.90
C VAL A 253 -11.40 6.65 -0.58
N PHE A 254 -11.86 7.41 0.42
CA PHE A 254 -12.18 6.93 1.76
C PHE A 254 -13.64 7.23 2.14
N ASP A 255 -14.39 6.20 2.54
CA ASP A 255 -15.76 6.32 3.03
C ASP A 255 -15.81 6.26 4.56
N PHE A 256 -16.40 7.28 5.19
CA PHE A 256 -16.49 7.40 6.65
C PHE A 256 -17.92 7.22 7.18
N PHE A 257 -18.82 6.62 6.42
CA PHE A 257 -20.24 6.47 6.80
C PHE A 257 -20.46 5.82 8.18
N GLU A 258 -19.79 4.70 8.46
CA GLU A 258 -19.92 3.99 9.74
C GLU A 258 -19.35 4.80 10.92
N LEU A 259 -18.34 5.63 10.67
CA LEU A 259 -17.62 6.40 11.68
C LEU A 259 -18.35 7.65 12.17
N ALA A 260 -19.38 8.08 11.45
CA ALA A 260 -20.11 9.31 11.76
C ALA A 260 -21.37 9.09 12.61
N GLN A 261 -21.75 7.83 12.91
CA GLN A 261 -22.88 7.51 13.79
C GLN A 261 -22.51 7.45 15.28
N GLU A 262 -21.22 7.30 15.58
CA GLU A 262 -20.67 7.37 16.93
C GLU A 262 -20.08 8.79 17.13
N ASP A 263 -20.15 9.33 18.36
CA ASP A 263 -19.41 10.55 18.69
C ASP A 263 -17.96 10.32 18.24
N VAL A 264 -17.35 11.15 17.40
CA VAL A 264 -15.99 10.86 16.89
C VAL A 264 -14.94 10.91 18.02
N ALA A 265 -15.35 11.38 19.20
CA ALA A 265 -14.63 11.22 20.46
C ALA A 265 -14.76 9.81 21.11
N GLN A 266 -15.79 9.05 20.74
CA GLN A 266 -16.12 7.68 21.18
C GLN A 266 -16.02 6.62 20.08
N VAL A 267 -15.83 6.99 18.81
CA VAL A 267 -15.26 6.06 17.81
C VAL A 267 -14.09 5.41 18.54
N PRO A 268 -14.15 4.11 18.90
CA PRO A 268 -13.01 3.43 19.48
C PRO A 268 -11.93 3.74 18.49
N ALA A 269 -10.94 4.54 18.92
CA ALA A 269 -10.04 5.19 17.98
C ALA A 269 -9.65 4.08 17.02
N LEU A 270 -9.94 4.18 15.72
CA LEU A 270 -9.66 3.06 14.79
C LEU A 270 -8.17 2.67 14.77
N LEU A 271 -7.39 3.42 15.52
CA LEU A 271 -6.28 3.01 16.35
C LEU A 271 -6.59 1.92 17.44
N GLU A 272 -7.49 0.93 17.33
CA GLU A 272 -7.31 -0.31 18.13
C GLU A 272 -6.20 -1.15 17.46
N GLU A 273 -6.00 -0.87 16.17
CA GLU A 273 -5.00 -1.22 15.18
C GLU A 273 -3.71 -0.39 15.07
N GLU A 274 -2.51 -0.86 15.40
CA GLU A 274 -1.18 -0.32 15.00
C GLU A 274 -0.88 1.22 15.06
N ALA A 275 0.23 1.74 15.61
CA ALA A 275 0.67 3.12 15.34
C ALA A 275 0.98 3.09 13.85
N PRO A 276 0.04 3.48 12.99
CA PRO A 276 0.01 2.86 11.69
C PRO A 276 1.18 3.52 10.97
N SER A 277 2.10 2.71 10.44
CA SER A 277 3.05 3.24 9.46
C SER A 277 2.23 4.03 8.43
N LEU A 278 2.81 5.06 7.78
CA LEU A 278 2.10 5.74 6.68
C LEU A 278 1.43 4.70 5.75
N TYR A 279 2.12 3.60 5.50
CA TYR A 279 1.60 2.46 4.74
C TYR A 279 0.38 1.80 5.41
N CYS A 280 0.36 1.52 6.71
CA CYS A 280 -0.81 0.98 7.41
C CYS A 280 -2.02 1.94 7.41
N VAL A 281 -1.81 3.25 7.64
CA VAL A 281 -2.90 4.25 7.59
C VAL A 281 -3.61 4.18 6.26
N PHE A 282 -2.84 4.05 5.20
CA PHE A 282 -3.40 4.05 3.86
C PHE A 282 -3.81 2.65 3.39
N SER A 283 -3.11 1.57 3.75
CA SER A 283 -3.37 0.19 3.28
C SER A 283 -4.52 -0.53 3.99
N GLU A 284 -4.67 -0.39 5.32
CA GLU A 284 -5.82 -0.96 6.02
C GLU A 284 -7.11 -0.20 5.73
N ARG A 285 -6.99 1.09 5.43
CA ARG A 285 -8.12 1.91 4.99
C ARG A 285 -8.45 1.69 3.52
N LEU A 286 -7.46 1.43 2.67
CA LEU A 286 -7.70 0.86 1.32
C LEU A 286 -8.48 -0.46 1.42
N ARG A 287 -8.21 -1.32 2.42
CA ARG A 287 -9.03 -2.52 2.71
C ARG A 287 -10.46 -2.17 3.13
N ALA A 288 -10.67 -1.16 3.98
CA ALA A 288 -12.02 -0.68 4.31
C ALA A 288 -12.77 -0.12 3.07
N CYS A 289 -12.05 0.37 2.07
CA CYS A 289 -12.60 0.78 0.77
C CYS A 289 -12.92 -0.41 -0.14
N ARG A 290 -12.36 -1.61 0.12
CA ARG A 290 -12.81 -2.87 -0.48
C ARG A 290 -14.14 -3.35 0.10
N THR A 291 -14.54 -2.85 1.27
CA THR A 291 -15.80 -3.16 1.95
C THR A 291 -16.87 -2.06 1.83
N GLY A 292 -16.56 -0.91 1.21
CA GLY A 292 -17.46 0.25 1.03
C GLY A 292 -18.71 0.02 0.15
N THR A 293 -19.58 1.02 0.06
CA THR A 293 -20.92 0.93 -0.58
C THR A 293 -20.88 0.54 -2.08
N SER A 294 -22.04 0.24 -2.67
CA SER A 294 -22.12 -0.40 -4.00
C SER A 294 -21.71 0.47 -5.20
N MET A 295 -21.57 1.81 -5.05
CA MET A 295 -21.22 2.70 -6.17
C MET A 295 -19.72 2.96 -6.30
N GLN A 296 -18.95 3.06 -5.22
CA GLN A 296 -17.47 3.09 -5.28
C GLN A 296 -16.85 1.81 -5.86
N ARG A 297 -17.62 0.72 -5.90
CA ARG A 297 -17.25 -0.56 -6.49
C ARG A 297 -17.72 -0.73 -7.92
N CYS A 298 -18.33 0.27 -8.58
CA CYS A 298 -18.60 0.12 -10.01
C CYS A 298 -17.38 0.53 -10.83
N PRO A 299 -17.13 -0.16 -11.96
CA PRO A 299 -16.24 0.37 -13.00
C PRO A 299 -16.69 1.76 -13.46
N PRO A 300 -15.79 2.59 -14.01
CA PRO A 300 -16.14 3.88 -14.59
C PRO A 300 -17.35 3.77 -15.53
N LEU A 301 -18.34 4.64 -15.33
CA LEU A 301 -19.58 4.60 -16.12
C LEU A 301 -19.45 5.50 -17.34
N PRO A 302 -19.89 5.06 -18.54
CA PRO A 302 -19.99 5.97 -19.67
C PRO A 302 -21.00 7.09 -19.37
N PRO A 303 -20.83 8.30 -19.94
CA PRO A 303 -21.71 9.44 -19.66
C PRO A 303 -23.20 9.13 -19.84
N SER A 304 -23.57 8.32 -20.83
CA SER A 304 -24.97 7.91 -21.05
C SER A 304 -25.58 7.14 -19.88
N ALA A 305 -24.82 6.25 -19.24
CA ALA A 305 -25.26 5.51 -18.05
C ALA A 305 -25.35 6.43 -16.84
N PHE A 306 -24.38 7.34 -16.67
CA PHE A 306 -24.40 8.34 -15.60
C PHE A 306 -25.61 9.28 -15.70
N PHE A 307 -26.00 9.71 -16.90
CA PHE A 307 -27.14 10.60 -17.09
C PHE A 307 -28.46 9.99 -16.60
N GLY A 308 -28.66 8.67 -16.79
CA GLY A 308 -29.83 7.98 -16.25
C GLY A 308 -29.88 7.93 -14.72
N ILE A 309 -28.71 7.90 -14.06
CA ILE A 309 -28.59 7.94 -12.59
C ILE A 309 -28.88 9.35 -12.09
N ILE A 310 -28.25 10.37 -12.69
CA ILE A 310 -28.30 11.73 -12.17
C ILE A 310 -29.69 12.37 -12.28
N GLU A 311 -30.50 11.95 -13.25
CA GLU A 311 -31.91 12.35 -13.40
C GLU A 311 -32.80 11.94 -12.23
N GLN A 312 -32.37 10.95 -11.44
CA GLN A 312 -33.08 10.48 -10.26
C GLN A 312 -32.58 11.14 -8.97
N ARG A 313 -31.59 12.05 -9.06
CA ARG A 313 -30.96 12.69 -7.90
C ARG A 313 -31.53 14.08 -7.64
N LYS A 314 -31.42 14.51 -6.37
CA LYS A 314 -31.88 15.84 -5.93
C LYS A 314 -30.78 16.87 -6.04
N PHE A 315 -31.14 18.07 -6.47
CA PHE A 315 -30.28 19.24 -6.59
C PHE A 315 -30.83 20.43 -5.81
N THR A 316 -29.94 21.25 -5.26
CA THR A 316 -30.35 22.42 -4.45
C THR A 316 -30.89 23.54 -5.33
N ASN A 317 -30.32 23.76 -6.53
CA ASN A 317 -30.86 24.72 -7.51
C ASN A 317 -31.65 24.05 -8.65
N GLY A 318 -32.08 22.79 -8.48
CA GLY A 318 -32.88 22.07 -9.48
C GLY A 318 -32.14 21.82 -10.79
N LYS A 319 -32.81 22.08 -11.92
CA LYS A 319 -32.37 21.66 -13.26
C LYS A 319 -31.04 22.25 -13.72
N THR A 320 -30.73 23.49 -13.32
CA THR A 320 -29.47 24.14 -13.71
C THR A 320 -28.23 23.42 -13.17
N ASP A 321 -28.28 22.94 -11.93
CA ASP A 321 -27.17 22.16 -11.36
C ASP A 321 -27.09 20.77 -12.03
N GLU A 322 -28.22 20.16 -12.39
CA GLU A 322 -28.26 18.86 -13.07
C GLU A 322 -27.55 18.92 -14.43
N ASP A 323 -27.89 19.90 -15.26
CA ASP A 323 -27.29 20.07 -16.59
C ASP A 323 -25.79 20.37 -16.48
N GLN A 324 -25.38 21.19 -15.51
CA GLN A 324 -23.97 21.48 -15.24
C GLN A 324 -23.20 20.23 -14.81
N VAL A 325 -23.76 19.39 -13.93
CA VAL A 325 -23.11 18.14 -13.49
C VAL A 325 -22.99 17.14 -14.64
N LYS A 326 -24.00 17.05 -15.53
CA LYS A 326 -23.93 16.21 -16.73
C LYS A 326 -22.80 16.65 -17.66
N GLU A 327 -22.69 17.95 -17.94
CA GLU A 327 -21.62 18.52 -18.78
C GLU A 327 -20.24 18.28 -18.15
N LEU A 328 -20.10 18.56 -16.85
CA LEU A 328 -18.85 18.38 -16.14
C LEU A 328 -18.41 16.91 -16.10
N TYR A 329 -19.35 15.97 -15.92
CA TYR A 329 -19.05 14.53 -15.95
C TYR A 329 -18.57 14.07 -17.32
N ALA A 330 -19.26 14.46 -18.40
CA ALA A 330 -18.85 14.08 -19.75
C ALA A 330 -17.47 14.62 -20.11
N LYS A 331 -17.19 15.88 -19.75
CA LYS A 331 -15.87 16.48 -19.92
C LYS A 331 -14.81 15.73 -19.09
N THR A 332 -15.04 15.55 -17.80
CA THR A 332 -14.11 14.87 -16.89
C THR A 332 -13.83 13.44 -17.35
N PHE A 333 -14.85 12.71 -17.81
CA PHE A 333 -14.71 11.35 -18.34
C PHE A 333 -13.74 11.30 -19.51
N SER A 334 -13.89 12.20 -20.48
CA SER A 334 -12.99 12.31 -21.62
C SER A 334 -11.57 12.69 -21.18
N ASP A 335 -11.43 13.74 -20.37
CA ASP A 335 -10.12 14.30 -20.01
C ASP A 335 -9.30 13.32 -19.14
N VAL A 336 -9.94 12.70 -18.15
CA VAL A 336 -9.29 11.80 -17.18
C VAL A 336 -8.96 10.46 -17.81
N LEU A 337 -9.93 9.80 -18.46
CA LEU A 337 -9.69 8.44 -18.96
C LEU A 337 -8.79 8.42 -20.18
N SER A 338 -8.87 9.42 -21.06
CA SER A 338 -8.00 9.47 -22.25
C SER A 338 -6.52 9.69 -21.90
N SER A 339 -6.24 10.34 -20.77
CA SER A 339 -4.90 10.63 -20.26
C SER A 339 -4.35 9.58 -19.30
N ALA A 340 -5.20 8.70 -18.77
CA ALA A 340 -4.80 7.64 -17.85
C ALA A 340 -3.81 6.66 -18.51
N VAL A 341 -2.58 6.64 -18.02
CA VAL A 341 -1.54 5.67 -18.42
C VAL A 341 -1.69 4.34 -17.69
N SER A 342 -2.20 4.39 -16.46
CA SER A 342 -2.38 3.23 -15.61
C SER A 342 -3.79 3.22 -15.00
N LEU A 343 -4.42 2.06 -15.04
CA LEU A 343 -5.68 1.78 -14.35
C LEU A 343 -5.48 0.58 -13.42
N GLY A 344 -5.50 0.82 -12.11
CA GLY A 344 -5.43 -0.24 -11.12
C GLY A 344 -6.74 -0.41 -10.35
N TYR A 345 -7.31 -1.59 -10.45
CA TYR A 345 -8.58 -1.94 -9.84
C TYR A 345 -8.45 -3.22 -9.01
N SER A 346 -7.34 -3.36 -8.28
CA SER A 346 -7.13 -4.52 -7.44
C SER A 346 -8.01 -4.54 -6.20
N GLY A 347 -8.51 -5.73 -5.82
CA GLY A 347 -9.27 -5.89 -4.58
C GLY A 347 -10.68 -5.30 -4.61
N ARG A 348 -11.28 -5.09 -5.79
CA ARG A 348 -12.60 -4.44 -5.93
C ARG A 348 -13.78 -5.41 -5.82
N SER A 349 -13.49 -6.71 -5.69
CA SER A 349 -14.49 -7.79 -5.74
C SER A 349 -15.26 -7.82 -7.06
N TRP A 350 -14.61 -7.46 -8.17
CA TRP A 350 -15.20 -7.47 -9.50
C TRP A 350 -15.28 -8.87 -10.09
N ASP A 351 -16.48 -9.25 -10.54
CA ASP A 351 -16.72 -10.45 -11.33
C ASP A 351 -16.63 -10.14 -12.85
N ASP A 352 -16.97 -11.12 -13.68
CA ASP A 352 -16.96 -10.95 -15.14
C ASP A 352 -17.93 -9.86 -15.64
N GLU A 353 -19.06 -9.62 -14.96
CA GLU A 353 -20.02 -8.60 -15.39
C GLU A 353 -19.49 -7.20 -15.11
N ALA A 354 -18.81 -6.99 -13.98
CA ALA A 354 -18.09 -5.76 -13.72
C ALA A 354 -16.98 -5.54 -14.77
N LEU A 355 -16.17 -6.55 -15.08
CA LEU A 355 -15.12 -6.39 -16.10
C LEU A 355 -15.69 -6.17 -17.51
N LEU A 356 -16.88 -6.67 -17.83
CA LEU A 356 -17.55 -6.35 -19.10
C LEU A 356 -18.03 -4.89 -19.16
N GLN A 357 -18.41 -4.30 -18.03
CA GLN A 357 -18.70 -2.87 -17.95
C GLN A 357 -17.41 -2.06 -18.12
N LEU A 358 -16.32 -2.46 -17.45
CA LEU A 358 -15.01 -1.84 -17.66
C LEU A 358 -14.58 -1.94 -19.13
N ALA A 359 -14.77 -3.09 -19.78
CA ALA A 359 -14.39 -3.27 -21.18
C ALA A 359 -15.06 -2.27 -22.13
N GLN A 360 -16.24 -1.73 -21.79
CA GLN A 360 -16.94 -0.74 -22.61
C GLN A 360 -16.27 0.64 -22.62
N ILE A 361 -15.49 0.99 -21.59
CA ILE A 361 -14.84 2.30 -21.46
C ILE A 361 -13.35 2.29 -21.87
N LEU A 362 -12.72 1.10 -21.92
CA LEU A 362 -11.31 0.96 -22.31
C LEU A 362 -10.96 1.53 -23.70
N PRO A 363 -11.86 1.55 -24.71
CA PRO A 363 -11.57 2.21 -25.99
C PRO A 363 -11.30 3.72 -25.86
N GLU A 364 -11.86 4.38 -24.85
CA GLU A 364 -11.66 5.80 -24.54
C GLU A 364 -10.33 6.06 -23.82
N CYS A 365 -9.71 5.01 -23.26
CA CYS A 365 -8.45 5.09 -22.52
C CYS A 365 -7.26 5.09 -23.50
N THR A 366 -7.11 6.19 -24.24
CA THR A 366 -6.19 6.24 -25.40
C THR A 366 -4.70 6.20 -25.06
N SER A 367 -4.34 6.53 -23.82
CA SER A 367 -2.96 6.52 -23.30
C SER A 367 -2.66 5.31 -22.42
N LEU A 368 -3.60 4.37 -22.26
CA LEU A 368 -3.48 3.26 -21.34
C LEU A 368 -2.37 2.29 -21.75
N GLU A 369 -1.40 2.11 -20.85
CA GLU A 369 -0.30 1.16 -20.98
C GLU A 369 -0.39 0.05 -19.91
N ASN A 370 -0.95 0.36 -18.73
CA ASN A 370 -0.92 -0.53 -17.56
C ASN A 370 -2.33 -0.82 -17.07
N LEU A 371 -2.68 -2.10 -16.92
CA LEU A 371 -3.96 -2.54 -16.38
C LEU A 371 -3.78 -3.60 -15.30
N THR A 372 -4.18 -3.28 -14.07
CA THR A 372 -4.10 -4.20 -12.93
C THR A 372 -5.50 -4.55 -12.44
N LEU A 373 -5.86 -5.83 -12.54
CA LEU A 373 -7.14 -6.38 -12.10
C LEU A 373 -6.96 -7.45 -11.02
N SER A 374 -5.79 -7.50 -10.38
CA SER A 374 -5.44 -8.54 -9.40
C SER A 374 -6.36 -8.53 -8.18
N ASP A 375 -6.53 -9.65 -7.49
CA ASP A 375 -7.39 -9.77 -6.31
C ASP A 375 -8.86 -9.43 -6.63
N ASN A 376 -9.38 -10.03 -7.70
CA ASN A 376 -10.79 -9.95 -8.11
C ASN A 376 -11.30 -11.33 -8.52
N PRO A 377 -12.56 -11.70 -8.19
CA PRO A 377 -13.11 -13.02 -8.52
C PRO A 377 -13.39 -13.25 -10.02
N ALA A 378 -13.14 -12.27 -10.89
CA ALA A 378 -13.35 -12.39 -12.32
C ALA A 378 -12.53 -13.52 -12.98
N GLY A 379 -13.08 -14.10 -14.04
CA GLY A 379 -12.47 -15.16 -14.83
C GLY A 379 -12.13 -14.71 -16.24
N ASP A 380 -11.97 -15.67 -17.15
CA ASP A 380 -11.51 -15.39 -18.51
C ASP A 380 -12.47 -14.51 -19.32
N ARG A 381 -13.78 -14.59 -19.09
CA ARG A 381 -14.77 -13.84 -19.89
C ARG A 381 -14.58 -12.34 -19.72
N GLY A 382 -14.46 -11.87 -18.48
CA GLY A 382 -14.25 -10.46 -18.16
C GLY A 382 -12.88 -9.97 -18.60
N VAL A 383 -11.82 -10.71 -18.27
CA VAL A 383 -10.44 -10.31 -18.59
C VAL A 383 -10.19 -10.29 -20.08
N VAL A 384 -10.63 -11.31 -20.84
CA VAL A 384 -10.49 -11.32 -22.31
C VAL A 384 -11.20 -10.14 -22.95
N ALA A 385 -12.38 -9.76 -22.44
CA ALA A 385 -13.07 -8.57 -22.94
C ALA A 385 -12.25 -7.31 -22.68
N CYS A 386 -11.69 -7.15 -21.48
CA CYS A 386 -10.84 -6.01 -21.15
C CYS A 386 -9.61 -5.93 -22.06
N ILE A 387 -8.87 -7.03 -22.23
CA ILE A 387 -7.68 -7.08 -23.07
C ILE A 387 -8.00 -6.75 -24.54
N LYS A 388 -9.11 -7.26 -25.08
CA LYS A 388 -9.52 -7.00 -26.46
C LYS A 388 -9.94 -5.55 -26.71
N MET A 389 -10.56 -4.92 -25.72
CA MET A 389 -11.04 -3.53 -25.83
C MET A 389 -9.97 -2.51 -25.46
N SER A 390 -8.90 -2.95 -24.79
CA SER A 390 -7.73 -2.12 -24.49
C SER A 390 -6.86 -1.91 -25.73
N ARG A 391 -6.10 -0.82 -25.73
CA ARG A 391 -4.92 -0.71 -26.59
C ARG A 391 -3.85 -1.72 -26.15
N PRO A 392 -2.84 -2.03 -26.99
CA PRO A 392 -1.78 -2.96 -26.62
C PRO A 392 -1.08 -2.53 -25.33
N LEU A 393 -1.37 -3.25 -24.25
CA LEU A 393 -0.82 -2.99 -22.92
C LEU A 393 0.65 -3.39 -22.84
N ILE A 394 1.38 -2.67 -21.98
CA ILE A 394 2.78 -2.91 -21.62
C ILE A 394 2.86 -3.67 -20.29
N LYS A 395 1.92 -3.42 -19.36
CA LYS A 395 1.88 -4.08 -18.05
C LYS A 395 0.49 -4.63 -17.75
N VAL A 396 0.44 -5.88 -17.30
CA VAL A 396 -0.80 -6.58 -17.00
C VAL A 396 -0.69 -7.33 -15.67
N GLY A 397 -1.55 -7.00 -14.71
CA GLY A 397 -1.63 -7.68 -13.41
C GLY A 397 -2.95 -8.43 -13.23
N LEU A 398 -2.90 -9.76 -13.14
CA LEU A 398 -4.06 -10.65 -13.00
C LEU A 398 -3.91 -11.64 -11.83
N GLY A 399 -2.99 -11.39 -10.89
CA GLY A 399 -2.81 -12.29 -9.75
C GLY A 399 -4.05 -12.35 -8.85
N ASP A 400 -4.27 -13.45 -8.12
CA ASP A 400 -5.47 -13.65 -7.29
C ASP A 400 -6.80 -13.46 -8.08
N THR A 401 -6.83 -13.91 -9.34
CA THR A 401 -8.05 -13.98 -10.16
C THR A 401 -8.37 -15.42 -10.59
N GLN A 402 -9.55 -15.65 -11.19
CA GLN A 402 -9.97 -16.96 -11.66
C GLN A 402 -9.60 -17.21 -13.14
N VAL A 403 -8.57 -16.52 -13.65
CA VAL A 403 -8.13 -16.67 -15.04
C VAL A 403 -7.39 -17.99 -15.28
N THR A 404 -7.49 -18.46 -16.52
CA THR A 404 -6.80 -19.64 -17.02
C THR A 404 -5.93 -19.29 -18.24
N ASP A 405 -5.42 -20.31 -18.92
CA ASP A 405 -4.67 -20.18 -20.17
C ASP A 405 -5.40 -19.37 -21.25
N GLN A 406 -6.74 -19.29 -21.23
CA GLN A 406 -7.51 -18.51 -22.20
C GLN A 406 -7.18 -17.01 -22.12
N SER A 407 -7.13 -16.43 -20.92
CA SER A 407 -6.76 -15.02 -20.75
C SER A 407 -5.34 -14.75 -21.22
N ILE A 408 -4.39 -15.64 -20.92
CA ILE A 408 -2.97 -15.43 -21.25
C ILE A 408 -2.71 -15.58 -22.74
N ASN A 409 -3.40 -16.50 -23.41
CA ASN A 409 -3.39 -16.56 -24.88
C ASN A 409 -3.93 -15.27 -25.50
N CYS A 410 -4.94 -14.64 -24.89
CA CYS A 410 -5.44 -13.34 -25.33
C CYS A 410 -4.38 -12.26 -25.12
N VAL A 411 -3.75 -12.20 -23.93
CA VAL A 411 -2.64 -11.26 -23.66
C VAL A 411 -1.52 -11.42 -24.68
N ALA A 412 -1.05 -12.65 -24.93
CA ALA A 412 0.00 -12.93 -25.93
C ALA A 412 -0.40 -12.48 -27.35
N THR A 413 -1.69 -12.54 -27.68
CA THR A 413 -2.20 -12.13 -29.00
C THR A 413 -2.20 -10.62 -29.18
N TYR A 414 -2.66 -9.85 -28.18
CA TYR A 414 -2.94 -8.42 -28.30
C TYR A 414 -1.85 -7.51 -27.70
N CYS A 415 -1.09 -8.00 -26.72
CA CYS A 415 -0.10 -7.23 -25.95
C CYS A 415 1.34 -7.60 -26.31
N ARG A 416 1.74 -7.53 -27.59
CA ARG A 416 3.10 -7.95 -28.02
C ARG A 416 4.25 -7.11 -27.45
N GLY A 417 3.94 -5.92 -26.95
CA GLY A 417 4.88 -5.01 -26.27
C GLY A 417 4.97 -5.24 -24.77
N LEU A 418 4.37 -6.32 -24.24
CA LEU A 418 4.30 -6.57 -22.80
C LEU A 418 5.70 -6.72 -22.18
N THR A 419 5.95 -5.96 -21.12
CA THR A 419 7.19 -6.00 -20.35
C THR A 419 6.99 -6.55 -18.94
N GLU A 420 5.78 -6.47 -18.40
CA GLU A 420 5.47 -6.93 -17.04
C GLU A 420 4.16 -7.70 -16.99
N LEU A 421 4.20 -8.88 -16.36
CA LEU A 421 3.05 -9.76 -16.24
C LEU A 421 3.03 -10.40 -14.84
N ALA A 422 1.94 -10.20 -14.10
CA ALA A 422 1.74 -10.86 -12.81
C ALA A 422 0.52 -11.77 -12.82
N LEU A 423 0.73 -13.04 -12.48
CA LEU A 423 -0.23 -14.14 -12.56
C LEU A 423 -0.24 -15.00 -11.30
N PHE A 424 0.28 -14.50 -10.17
CA PHE A 424 0.35 -15.26 -8.93
C PHE A 424 -1.03 -15.77 -8.50
N ASN A 425 -1.09 -16.96 -7.92
CA ASN A 425 -2.35 -17.59 -7.44
C ASN A 425 -3.43 -17.77 -8.53
N THR A 426 -3.04 -17.96 -9.79
CA THR A 426 -3.98 -18.25 -10.90
C THR A 426 -3.86 -19.71 -11.37
N GLN A 427 -4.75 -20.14 -12.27
CA GLN A 427 -4.79 -21.51 -12.80
C GLN A 427 -3.98 -21.69 -14.10
N VAL A 428 -3.07 -20.77 -14.40
CA VAL A 428 -2.27 -20.79 -15.64
C VAL A 428 -1.26 -21.94 -15.68
N GLY A 429 -1.07 -22.52 -16.87
CA GLY A 429 -0.17 -23.63 -17.14
C GLY A 429 0.84 -23.32 -18.24
N ASP A 430 1.65 -24.33 -18.60
CA ASP A 430 2.77 -24.13 -19.51
C ASP A 430 2.36 -23.67 -20.92
N ALA A 431 1.23 -24.14 -21.43
CA ALA A 431 0.84 -23.92 -22.83
C ALA A 431 0.67 -22.44 -23.16
N SER A 432 -0.04 -21.69 -22.31
CA SER A 432 -0.25 -20.26 -22.52
C SER A 432 1.00 -19.43 -22.23
N LEU A 433 1.82 -19.83 -21.25
CA LEU A 433 3.08 -19.14 -20.96
C LEU A 433 4.13 -19.34 -22.05
N CYS A 434 4.16 -20.49 -22.74
CA CYS A 434 4.96 -20.66 -23.96
C CYS A 434 4.55 -19.64 -25.04
N ALA A 435 3.25 -19.48 -25.28
CA ALA A 435 2.75 -18.51 -26.24
C ALA A 435 3.08 -17.07 -25.84
N ALA A 436 2.96 -16.73 -24.54
CA ALA A 436 3.36 -15.44 -24.01
C ALA A 436 4.86 -15.18 -24.20
N ALA A 437 5.72 -16.15 -23.92
CA ALA A 437 7.17 -16.03 -24.11
C ALA A 437 7.54 -15.75 -25.58
N GLU A 438 6.92 -16.46 -26.52
CA GLU A 438 7.17 -16.28 -27.96
C GLU A 438 6.67 -14.93 -28.49
N CYS A 439 5.51 -14.47 -28.02
CA CYS A 439 4.86 -13.25 -28.51
C CYS A 439 5.29 -11.97 -27.78
N CYS A 440 5.84 -12.09 -26.57
CA CYS A 440 6.24 -10.97 -25.71
C CYS A 440 7.74 -11.08 -25.34
N PRO A 441 8.67 -10.96 -26.30
CA PRO A 441 10.11 -11.07 -26.04
C PRO A 441 10.66 -9.93 -25.17
N GLY A 442 9.87 -8.86 -24.98
CA GLY A 442 10.19 -7.71 -24.14
C GLY A 442 9.95 -7.91 -22.64
N LEU A 443 9.50 -9.10 -22.21
CA LEU A 443 9.25 -9.38 -20.78
C LEU A 443 10.50 -9.16 -19.93
N THR A 444 10.34 -8.33 -18.90
CA THR A 444 11.37 -7.97 -17.91
C THR A 444 10.98 -8.41 -16.50
N LEU A 445 9.68 -8.50 -16.19
CA LEU A 445 9.17 -8.96 -14.91
C LEU A 445 8.05 -9.98 -15.12
N LEU A 446 8.16 -11.12 -14.43
CA LEU A 446 7.14 -12.16 -14.44
C LEU A 446 6.93 -12.77 -13.04
N ASP A 447 5.73 -12.63 -12.49
CA ASP A 447 5.32 -13.29 -11.24
C ASP A 447 4.34 -14.44 -11.52
N LEU A 448 4.79 -15.67 -11.26
CA LEU A 448 4.08 -16.93 -11.49
C LEU A 448 3.90 -17.75 -10.20
N ARG A 449 4.01 -17.13 -9.03
CA ARG A 449 3.90 -17.86 -7.75
C ARG A 449 2.57 -18.61 -7.64
N ASN A 450 2.62 -19.82 -7.08
CA ASN A 450 1.45 -20.67 -6.86
C ASN A 450 0.65 -20.97 -8.15
N THR A 451 1.30 -21.03 -9.31
CA THR A 451 0.68 -21.44 -10.58
C THR A 451 1.06 -22.89 -10.95
N GLN A 452 0.54 -23.42 -12.05
CA GLN A 452 0.77 -24.80 -12.48
C GLN A 452 1.97 -24.97 -13.44
N VAL A 453 2.77 -23.92 -13.64
CA VAL A 453 3.91 -23.91 -14.56
C VAL A 453 5.01 -24.89 -14.15
N SER A 454 5.73 -25.41 -15.15
CA SER A 454 6.84 -26.34 -15.01
C SER A 454 8.06 -25.89 -15.82
N ASP A 455 9.07 -26.75 -15.94
CA ASP A 455 10.27 -26.49 -16.73
C ASP A 455 9.99 -26.22 -18.22
N VAL A 456 8.83 -26.63 -18.73
CA VAL A 456 8.46 -26.45 -20.15
C VAL A 456 8.36 -24.97 -20.50
N SER A 457 7.53 -24.20 -19.78
CA SER A 457 7.36 -22.77 -20.07
C SER A 457 8.58 -21.95 -19.67
N VAL A 458 9.27 -22.29 -18.58
CA VAL A 458 10.48 -21.55 -18.16
C VAL A 458 11.62 -21.69 -19.16
N ARG A 459 11.75 -22.84 -19.84
CA ARG A 459 12.69 -22.98 -20.97
C ARG A 459 12.36 -22.00 -22.10
N MET A 460 11.09 -21.84 -22.44
CA MET A 460 10.66 -20.92 -23.48
C MET A 460 10.91 -19.46 -23.07
N LEU A 461 10.61 -19.11 -21.82
CA LEU A 461 10.92 -17.79 -21.26
C LEU A 461 12.42 -17.50 -21.35
N ALA A 462 13.28 -18.43 -20.95
CA ALA A 462 14.73 -18.27 -21.05
C ALA A 462 15.23 -18.15 -22.51
N GLN A 463 14.53 -18.79 -23.46
CA GLN A 463 14.89 -18.73 -24.88
C GLN A 463 14.50 -17.42 -25.54
N PHE A 464 13.32 -16.89 -25.26
CA PHE A 464 12.76 -15.73 -25.98
C PHE A 464 12.86 -14.42 -25.20
N CYS A 465 12.86 -14.46 -23.87
CA CYS A 465 12.83 -13.29 -22.99
C CYS A 465 14.21 -13.04 -22.34
N SER A 466 15.24 -12.80 -23.15
CA SER A 466 16.61 -12.57 -22.66
C SER A 466 16.77 -11.28 -21.82
N GLY A 467 15.79 -10.37 -21.89
CA GLY A 467 15.72 -9.14 -21.11
C GLY A 467 15.16 -9.31 -19.69
N LEU A 468 14.80 -10.54 -19.29
CA LEU A 468 14.19 -10.80 -17.99
C LEU A 468 15.10 -10.36 -16.83
N LYS A 469 14.57 -9.48 -15.98
CA LYS A 469 15.21 -8.95 -14.77
C LYS A 469 14.65 -9.67 -13.53
N GLU A 470 13.34 -9.80 -13.44
CA GLU A 470 12.66 -10.34 -12.26
C GLU A 470 11.81 -11.57 -12.62
N LEU A 471 12.04 -12.68 -11.92
CA LEU A 471 11.27 -13.92 -12.09
C LEU A 471 10.90 -14.52 -10.75
N VAL A 472 9.60 -14.71 -10.52
CA VAL A 472 9.07 -15.26 -9.27
C VAL A 472 8.31 -16.55 -9.55
N LEU A 473 8.81 -17.67 -9.04
CA LEU A 473 8.35 -19.04 -9.33
C LEU A 473 8.05 -19.85 -8.07
N ASP A 474 7.78 -19.18 -6.95
CA ASP A 474 7.53 -19.89 -5.69
C ASP A 474 6.36 -20.86 -5.81
N ASN A 475 6.50 -22.04 -5.20
CA ASN A 475 5.47 -23.08 -5.16
C ASN A 475 4.91 -23.41 -6.56
N THR A 476 5.83 -23.56 -7.53
CA THR A 476 5.54 -24.07 -8.89
C THR A 476 6.19 -25.44 -9.08
N LYS A 477 6.01 -26.06 -10.25
CA LYS A 477 6.54 -27.41 -10.55
C LYS A 477 7.94 -27.36 -11.17
N VAL A 478 8.65 -26.25 -11.03
CA VAL A 478 9.99 -26.07 -11.60
C VAL A 478 11.04 -26.90 -10.86
N THR A 479 12.07 -27.31 -11.61
CA THR A 479 13.21 -28.08 -11.13
C THR A 479 14.52 -27.42 -11.57
N ASP A 480 15.63 -28.12 -11.34
CA ASP A 480 16.97 -27.72 -11.79
C ASP A 480 17.08 -27.42 -13.29
N VAL A 481 16.20 -27.99 -14.11
CA VAL A 481 16.13 -27.72 -15.55
C VAL A 481 15.78 -26.25 -15.81
N SER A 482 14.76 -25.72 -15.14
CA SER A 482 14.37 -24.31 -15.24
C SER A 482 15.51 -23.36 -14.91
N VAL A 483 16.15 -23.56 -13.76
CA VAL A 483 17.22 -22.69 -13.27
C VAL A 483 18.43 -22.74 -14.22
N SER A 484 18.76 -23.91 -14.74
CA SER A 484 19.82 -24.07 -15.74
C SER A 484 19.55 -23.30 -17.03
N CYS A 485 18.29 -23.32 -17.51
CA CYS A 485 17.86 -22.54 -18.67
C CYS A 485 17.93 -21.04 -18.38
N VAL A 486 17.38 -20.58 -17.26
CA VAL A 486 17.38 -19.16 -16.86
C VAL A 486 18.81 -18.63 -16.72
N ALA A 487 19.71 -19.37 -16.08
CA ALA A 487 21.12 -18.99 -15.95
C ALA A 487 21.88 -18.88 -17.29
N GLN A 488 21.36 -19.50 -18.35
CA GLN A 488 21.91 -19.43 -19.70
C GLN A 488 21.27 -18.33 -20.56
N GLY A 489 19.95 -18.17 -20.45
CA GLY A 489 19.14 -17.32 -21.32
C GLY A 489 18.88 -15.91 -20.78
N CYS A 490 18.95 -15.70 -19.46
CA CYS A 490 18.56 -14.45 -18.80
C CYS A 490 19.76 -13.81 -18.06
N PRO A 491 20.75 -13.25 -18.78
CA PRO A 491 21.95 -12.70 -18.16
C PRO A 491 21.70 -11.43 -17.31
N ARG A 492 20.57 -10.73 -17.55
CA ARG A 492 20.18 -9.49 -16.85
C ARG A 492 19.34 -9.73 -15.59
N LEU A 493 19.18 -10.99 -15.17
CA LEU A 493 18.38 -11.34 -14.02
C LEU A 493 18.96 -10.71 -12.74
N ASN A 494 18.16 -9.87 -12.09
CA ASN A 494 18.49 -9.20 -10.84
C ASN A 494 17.74 -9.78 -9.64
N LYS A 495 16.54 -10.35 -9.84
CA LYS A 495 15.72 -10.99 -8.80
C LYS A 495 15.21 -12.34 -9.25
N LEU A 496 15.43 -13.34 -8.41
CA LEU A 496 14.91 -14.69 -8.62
C LEU A 496 14.33 -15.27 -7.35
N SER A 497 13.13 -15.81 -7.45
CA SER A 497 12.49 -16.52 -6.36
C SER A 497 12.02 -17.91 -6.78
N LEU A 498 12.43 -18.92 -6.02
CA LEU A 498 12.21 -20.35 -6.28
C LEU A 498 11.78 -21.07 -4.99
N SER A 499 11.19 -20.37 -4.05
CA SER A 499 10.85 -20.94 -2.73
C SER A 499 9.81 -22.04 -2.88
N LYS A 500 9.89 -23.10 -2.07
CA LYS A 500 8.98 -24.25 -2.12
C LYS A 500 8.95 -24.93 -3.50
N THR A 501 10.09 -25.00 -4.17
CA THR A 501 10.29 -25.77 -5.41
C THR A 501 11.29 -26.91 -5.19
N ASN A 502 11.50 -27.76 -6.19
CA ASN A 502 12.40 -28.91 -6.10
C ASN A 502 13.82 -28.61 -6.63
N VAL A 503 14.26 -27.35 -6.57
CA VAL A 503 15.61 -26.94 -7.02
C VAL A 503 16.68 -27.36 -6.00
N THR A 504 17.83 -27.80 -6.50
CA THR A 504 18.94 -28.32 -5.71
C THR A 504 20.23 -27.56 -5.99
N ASP A 505 21.33 -27.97 -5.33
CA ASP A 505 22.64 -27.38 -5.60
C ASP A 505 23.14 -27.56 -7.03
N ALA A 506 22.62 -28.55 -7.76
CA ALA A 506 23.04 -28.83 -9.13
C ALA A 506 22.78 -27.66 -10.08
N SER A 507 21.75 -26.84 -9.82
CA SER A 507 21.37 -25.73 -10.70
C SER A 507 21.54 -24.35 -10.07
N VAL A 508 21.33 -24.19 -8.77
CA VAL A 508 21.39 -22.87 -8.12
C VAL A 508 22.80 -22.29 -8.22
N GLY A 509 23.85 -23.12 -8.15
CA GLY A 509 25.22 -22.69 -8.42
C GLY A 509 25.44 -22.10 -9.82
N LEU A 510 24.63 -22.46 -10.82
CA LEU A 510 24.73 -21.93 -12.19
C LEU A 510 24.27 -20.47 -12.29
N LEU A 511 23.47 -19.98 -11.33
CA LEU A 511 23.08 -18.57 -11.22
C LEU A 511 24.28 -17.65 -10.99
N ALA A 512 25.46 -18.19 -10.68
CA ALA A 512 26.75 -17.51 -10.77
C ALA A 512 27.01 -16.82 -12.13
N ARG A 513 26.28 -17.21 -13.19
CA ARG A 513 26.29 -16.57 -14.52
C ARG A 513 25.52 -15.25 -14.56
N CYS A 514 24.51 -15.07 -13.71
CA CYS A 514 23.73 -13.85 -13.58
C CYS A 514 24.49 -12.86 -12.69
N LYS A 515 25.39 -12.08 -13.29
CA LYS A 515 26.27 -11.14 -12.55
C LYS A 515 25.53 -9.96 -11.94
N ASP A 516 24.33 -9.67 -12.44
CA ASP A 516 23.45 -8.62 -11.94
C ASP A 516 22.51 -9.09 -10.82
N LEU A 517 22.60 -10.35 -10.39
CA LEU A 517 21.76 -10.92 -9.35
C LEU A 517 21.97 -10.18 -8.02
N GLN A 518 20.89 -9.61 -7.51
CA GLN A 518 20.84 -8.81 -6.28
C GLN A 518 19.97 -9.48 -5.21
N HIS A 519 18.89 -10.14 -5.64
CA HIS A 519 17.92 -10.79 -4.76
C HIS A 519 17.75 -12.26 -5.14
N VAL A 520 17.90 -13.16 -4.17
CA VAL A 520 17.65 -14.59 -4.36
C VAL A 520 16.82 -15.15 -3.21
N ARG A 521 15.78 -15.93 -3.54
CA ARG A 521 15.03 -16.71 -2.54
C ARG A 521 14.91 -18.15 -2.96
N VAL A 522 15.27 -19.04 -2.05
CA VAL A 522 15.19 -20.50 -2.24
C VAL A 522 14.68 -21.16 -0.95
N ASP A 523 13.73 -20.51 -0.27
CA ASP A 523 13.22 -21.00 1.00
C ASP A 523 12.54 -22.36 0.83
N SER A 524 12.69 -23.26 1.81
CA SER A 524 12.10 -24.60 1.78
C SER A 524 12.47 -25.40 0.52
N THR A 525 13.75 -25.30 0.11
CA THR A 525 14.34 -26.10 -0.97
C THR A 525 15.49 -26.95 -0.43
N PRO A 526 15.88 -28.04 -1.10
CA PRO A 526 17.01 -28.88 -0.69
C PRO A 526 18.40 -28.26 -0.96
N VAL A 527 18.51 -26.93 -1.07
CA VAL A 527 19.78 -26.21 -1.24
C VAL A 527 20.66 -26.33 0.02
N SER A 528 21.97 -26.45 -0.18
CA SER A 528 22.98 -26.54 0.88
C SER A 528 24.08 -25.49 0.72
N ASP A 529 25.12 -25.62 1.54
CA ASP A 529 26.29 -24.74 1.54
C ASP A 529 26.98 -24.59 0.18
N THR A 530 26.86 -25.61 -0.68
CA THR A 530 27.51 -25.66 -1.99
C THR A 530 27.05 -24.49 -2.87
N SER A 531 25.74 -24.29 -3.04
CA SER A 531 25.22 -23.21 -3.88
C SER A 531 25.47 -21.83 -3.29
N VAL A 532 25.26 -21.68 -1.99
CA VAL A 532 25.42 -20.37 -1.33
C VAL A 532 26.86 -19.90 -1.40
N THR A 533 27.83 -20.82 -1.27
CA THR A 533 29.25 -20.53 -1.48
C THR A 533 29.53 -20.04 -2.90
N LEU A 534 28.97 -20.70 -3.93
CA LEU A 534 29.15 -20.30 -5.33
C LEU A 534 28.51 -18.93 -5.62
N LEU A 535 27.31 -18.69 -5.11
CA LEU A 535 26.61 -17.40 -5.23
C LEU A 535 27.42 -16.28 -4.57
N ALA A 536 27.90 -16.49 -3.34
CA ALA A 536 28.71 -15.53 -2.60
C ALA A 536 29.98 -15.10 -3.36
N GLN A 537 30.65 -16.06 -4.00
CA GLN A 537 31.88 -15.84 -4.75
C GLN A 537 31.64 -15.20 -6.13
N SER A 538 30.49 -15.47 -6.74
CA SER A 538 30.28 -15.19 -8.17
C SER A 538 29.28 -14.08 -8.49
N CYS A 539 28.41 -13.72 -7.56
CA CYS A 539 27.37 -12.69 -7.71
C CYS A 539 27.75 -11.44 -6.91
N PRO A 540 28.49 -10.48 -7.51
CA PRO A 540 29.08 -9.38 -6.77
C PRO A 540 28.07 -8.39 -6.19
N LYS A 541 26.88 -8.30 -6.82
CA LYS A 541 25.80 -7.39 -6.45
C LYS A 541 24.79 -8.00 -5.47
N LEU A 542 24.99 -9.25 -5.03
CA LEU A 542 24.06 -9.93 -4.13
C LEU A 542 23.97 -9.19 -2.80
N ALA A 543 22.78 -8.69 -2.46
CA ALA A 543 22.54 -7.85 -1.28
C ALA A 543 21.39 -8.38 -0.41
N CYS A 544 20.50 -9.18 -1.00
CA CYS A 544 19.30 -9.71 -0.36
C CYS A 544 19.20 -11.20 -0.63
N ALA A 545 19.13 -12.02 0.42
CA ALA A 545 18.86 -13.44 0.26
C ALA A 545 17.96 -14.02 1.35
N SER A 546 17.16 -14.99 0.94
CA SER A 546 16.37 -15.82 1.84
C SER A 546 16.67 -17.29 1.58
N PHE A 547 17.09 -17.97 2.65
CA PHE A 547 17.44 -19.38 2.69
C PHE A 547 16.69 -20.08 3.83
N ASN A 548 15.50 -19.60 4.18
CA ASN A 548 14.72 -20.13 5.28
C ASN A 548 14.36 -21.60 5.06
N THR A 549 14.50 -22.45 6.07
CA THR A 549 14.21 -23.89 5.99
C THR A 549 15.03 -24.57 4.89
N THR A 550 16.34 -24.33 4.85
CA THR A 550 17.30 -24.99 3.95
C THR A 550 18.41 -25.69 4.75
N ASN A 551 19.27 -26.46 4.07
CA ASN A 551 20.32 -27.25 4.70
C ASN A 551 21.64 -26.47 4.87
N LEU A 552 21.57 -25.19 5.24
CA LEU A 552 22.75 -24.35 5.45
C LEU A 552 23.39 -24.55 6.82
N THR A 553 24.71 -24.45 6.83
CA THR A 553 25.56 -24.45 8.03
C THR A 553 26.43 -23.18 8.08
N ASP A 554 27.24 -23.06 9.13
CA ASP A 554 28.13 -21.91 9.31
C ASP A 554 29.17 -21.72 8.21
N ALA A 555 29.51 -22.78 7.46
CA ALA A 555 30.54 -22.74 6.44
C ALA A 555 30.16 -21.77 5.31
N SER A 556 28.96 -21.90 4.74
CA SER A 556 28.54 -21.05 3.62
C SER A 556 28.21 -19.63 4.05
N VAL A 557 27.61 -19.44 5.23
CA VAL A 557 27.26 -18.11 5.73
C VAL A 557 28.50 -17.29 6.06
N SER A 558 29.56 -17.93 6.57
CA SER A 558 30.83 -17.24 6.81
C SER A 558 31.47 -16.76 5.50
N ILE A 559 31.46 -17.60 4.47
CA ILE A 559 31.94 -17.22 3.13
C ILE A 559 31.07 -16.12 2.52
N LEU A 560 29.75 -16.21 2.67
CA LEU A 560 28.81 -15.18 2.22
C LEU A 560 29.11 -13.84 2.88
N ALA A 561 29.29 -13.82 4.19
CA ALA A 561 29.58 -12.61 4.96
C ALA A 561 30.89 -11.96 4.52
N GLU A 562 31.96 -12.75 4.40
CA GLU A 562 33.28 -12.26 3.99
C GLU A 562 33.28 -11.75 2.54
N ALA A 563 32.65 -12.49 1.64
CA ALA A 563 32.60 -12.12 0.22
C ALA A 563 31.68 -10.91 -0.03
N ARG A 564 30.59 -10.77 0.74
CA ARG A 564 29.55 -9.76 0.54
C ARG A 564 29.34 -8.89 1.80
N PRO A 565 30.28 -7.99 2.13
CA PRO A 565 30.15 -7.11 3.30
C PRO A 565 28.99 -6.10 3.22
N GLY A 566 28.55 -5.75 2.00
CA GLY A 566 27.42 -4.84 1.75
C GLY A 566 26.03 -5.50 1.80
N PHE A 567 25.91 -6.68 2.41
CA PHE A 567 24.64 -7.39 2.53
C PHE A 567 23.66 -6.59 3.39
N LYS A 568 22.43 -6.45 2.91
CA LYS A 568 21.38 -5.67 3.58
C LYS A 568 20.36 -6.56 4.25
N ILE A 569 19.95 -7.64 3.58
CA ILE A 569 18.86 -8.51 4.04
C ILE A 569 19.25 -9.95 3.97
N LEU A 570 19.21 -10.62 5.12
CA LEU A 570 19.48 -12.04 5.20
C LEU A 570 18.44 -12.75 6.06
N ASN A 571 17.80 -13.76 5.48
CA ASN A 571 16.93 -14.68 6.21
C ASN A 571 17.53 -16.09 6.25
N LEU A 572 17.88 -16.53 7.45
CA LEU A 572 18.47 -17.84 7.75
C LEU A 572 17.56 -18.66 8.68
N GLY A 573 16.26 -18.34 8.73
CA GLY A 573 15.34 -19.03 9.61
C GLY A 573 15.35 -20.55 9.38
N GLN A 574 15.16 -21.33 10.44
CA GLN A 574 15.06 -22.80 10.40
C GLN A 574 16.23 -23.48 9.66
N THR A 575 17.44 -22.91 9.75
CA THR A 575 18.69 -23.52 9.25
C THR A 575 19.55 -24.03 10.40
N SER A 576 20.66 -24.72 10.09
CA SER A 576 21.60 -25.25 11.09
C SER A 576 22.72 -24.28 11.48
N VAL A 577 22.50 -22.97 11.30
CA VAL A 577 23.49 -21.93 11.64
C VAL A 577 23.62 -21.76 13.16
N THR A 578 24.83 -21.45 13.60
CA THR A 578 25.21 -21.28 15.00
C THR A 578 25.88 -19.92 15.24
N ASP A 579 26.49 -19.76 16.40
CA ASP A 579 27.27 -18.57 16.77
C ASP A 579 28.41 -18.24 15.80
N ALA A 580 28.95 -19.24 15.08
CA ALA A 580 30.02 -19.01 14.11
C ALA A 580 29.53 -18.14 12.93
N SER A 581 28.35 -18.45 12.34
CA SER A 581 27.72 -17.60 11.32
C SER A 581 27.48 -16.18 11.83
N CYS A 582 26.89 -16.07 13.02
CA CYS A 582 26.56 -14.77 13.62
C CYS A 582 27.82 -13.93 13.88
N THR A 583 28.93 -14.57 14.27
CA THR A 583 30.22 -13.91 14.43
C THR A 583 30.75 -13.39 13.09
N SER A 584 30.71 -14.20 12.04
CA SER A 584 31.12 -13.78 10.68
C SER A 584 30.26 -12.62 10.17
N LEU A 585 28.93 -12.72 10.28
CA LEU A 585 28.00 -11.66 9.90
C LEU A 585 28.27 -10.36 10.67
N GLY A 586 28.44 -10.45 11.99
CA GLY A 586 28.78 -9.29 12.81
C GLY A 586 30.13 -8.69 12.45
N HIS A 587 31.10 -9.48 11.98
CA HIS A 587 32.42 -8.97 11.61
C HIS A 587 32.38 -8.21 10.28
N PHE A 588 31.72 -8.75 9.26
CA PHE A 588 31.80 -8.25 7.88
C PHE A 588 30.57 -7.42 7.44
N CYS A 589 29.36 -7.80 7.84
CA CYS A 589 28.12 -7.25 7.28
C CYS A 589 27.54 -6.11 8.13
N LYS A 590 28.18 -4.95 8.09
CA LYS A 590 27.79 -3.77 8.90
C LYS A 590 26.52 -3.08 8.41
N ASP A 591 26.17 -3.27 7.14
CA ASP A 591 25.03 -2.63 6.48
C ASP A 591 23.73 -3.46 6.56
N LEU A 592 23.72 -4.54 7.37
CA LEU A 592 22.52 -5.35 7.58
C LEU A 592 21.39 -4.50 8.18
N THR A 593 20.26 -4.46 7.48
CA THR A 593 19.02 -3.79 7.89
C THR A 593 17.95 -4.77 8.34
N PHE A 594 17.97 -6.00 7.80
CA PHE A 594 17.10 -7.10 8.16
C PHE A 594 17.91 -8.37 8.39
N LEU A 595 17.72 -9.01 9.55
CA LEU A 595 18.27 -10.32 9.85
C LEU A 595 17.21 -11.20 10.51
N CYS A 596 16.99 -12.39 9.94
CA CYS A 596 16.16 -13.41 10.55
C CYS A 596 17.01 -14.63 10.91
N LEU A 597 17.03 -14.97 12.19
CA LEU A 597 17.69 -16.13 12.79
C LEU A 597 16.67 -17.06 13.47
N ALA A 598 15.39 -16.97 13.08
CA ALA A 598 14.31 -17.74 13.69
C ALA A 598 14.61 -19.25 13.67
N GLY A 599 14.42 -19.97 14.77
CA GLY A 599 14.63 -21.43 14.85
C GLY A 599 16.08 -21.90 14.68
N THR A 600 17.06 -20.99 14.71
CA THR A 600 18.49 -21.34 14.62
C THR A 600 19.11 -21.64 15.99
N LEU A 601 20.40 -22.00 16.01
CA LEU A 601 21.14 -22.31 17.23
C LEU A 601 21.95 -21.12 17.77
N ALA A 602 21.57 -19.88 17.42
CA ALA A 602 22.21 -18.67 17.94
C ALA A 602 22.03 -18.53 19.46
N SER A 603 23.12 -18.21 20.15
CA SER A 603 23.17 -17.98 21.60
C SER A 603 23.18 -16.49 21.96
N ASP A 604 23.06 -16.19 23.26
CA ASP A 604 23.19 -14.81 23.75
C ASP A 604 24.50 -14.15 23.32
N ALA A 605 25.60 -14.90 23.28
CA ALA A 605 26.92 -14.35 23.00
C ALA A 605 27.00 -13.80 21.56
N SER A 606 26.46 -14.53 20.59
CA SER A 606 26.53 -14.14 19.19
C SER A 606 25.49 -13.09 18.81
N VAL A 607 24.28 -13.15 19.36
CA VAL A 607 23.27 -12.10 19.18
C VAL A 607 23.74 -10.78 19.81
N SER A 608 24.40 -10.83 20.96
CA SER A 608 25.03 -9.65 21.57
C SER A 608 26.10 -9.03 20.67
N PHE A 609 26.87 -9.87 19.98
CA PHE A 609 27.89 -9.41 19.04
C PHE A 609 27.26 -8.77 17.81
N ILE A 610 26.21 -9.38 17.22
CA ILE A 610 25.43 -8.77 16.13
C ILE A 610 24.89 -7.40 16.55
N ALA A 611 24.26 -7.30 17.73
CA ALA A 611 23.71 -6.05 18.22
C ALA A 611 24.76 -4.93 18.33
N GLN A 612 25.98 -5.26 18.77
CA GLN A 612 27.06 -4.28 18.91
C GLN A 612 27.66 -3.85 17.56
N GLN A 613 27.65 -4.73 16.56
CA GLN A 613 28.38 -4.52 15.31
C GLN A 613 27.50 -4.07 14.16
N CYS A 614 26.23 -4.48 14.11
CA CYS A 614 25.30 -4.21 13.01
C CYS A 614 24.29 -3.12 13.39
N SER A 615 24.77 -1.90 13.63
CA SER A 615 23.94 -0.77 14.10
C SER A 615 22.90 -0.27 13.08
N ALA A 616 22.97 -0.73 11.83
CA ALA A 616 22.01 -0.43 10.78
C ALA A 616 20.72 -1.27 10.85
N LEU A 617 20.67 -2.28 11.74
CA LEU A 617 19.51 -3.17 11.86
C LEU A 617 18.24 -2.40 12.22
N THR A 618 17.22 -2.63 11.41
CA THR A 618 15.85 -2.12 11.59
C THR A 618 14.86 -3.24 11.86
N ALA A 619 15.19 -4.47 11.49
CA ALA A 619 14.36 -5.64 11.72
C ALA A 619 15.22 -6.84 12.12
N LEU A 620 14.86 -7.46 13.23
CA LEU A 620 15.55 -8.62 13.77
C LEU A 620 14.53 -9.65 14.24
N SER A 621 14.56 -10.86 13.68
CA SER A 621 13.80 -11.99 14.20
C SER A 621 14.75 -13.01 14.84
N LEU A 622 14.43 -13.37 16.08
CA LEU A 622 15.10 -14.36 16.92
C LEU A 622 14.10 -15.41 17.43
N GLU A 623 12.94 -15.53 16.78
CA GLU A 623 11.88 -16.46 17.15
C GLU A 623 12.43 -17.88 17.35
N GLY A 624 12.02 -18.60 18.39
CA GLY A 624 12.40 -20.00 18.59
C GLY A 624 13.89 -20.27 18.83
N THR A 625 14.70 -19.22 19.06
CA THR A 625 16.11 -19.36 19.46
C THR A 625 16.23 -19.59 20.97
N ARG A 626 17.44 -19.95 21.43
CA ARG A 626 17.70 -20.27 22.85
C ARG A 626 18.15 -19.07 23.69
N ILE A 627 17.94 -17.85 23.20
CA ILE A 627 18.41 -16.62 23.86
C ILE A 627 17.66 -16.31 25.16
N THR A 628 18.28 -15.49 25.99
CA THR A 628 17.74 -15.01 27.27
C THR A 628 17.73 -13.47 27.32
N ASP A 629 17.40 -12.91 28.48
CA ASP A 629 17.38 -11.46 28.67
C ASP A 629 18.74 -10.80 28.40
N LEU A 630 19.85 -11.53 28.54
CA LEU A 630 21.20 -11.00 28.40
C LEU A 630 21.43 -10.35 27.02
N SER A 631 21.16 -11.08 25.94
CA SER A 631 21.35 -10.55 24.58
C SER A 631 20.30 -9.51 24.23
N VAL A 632 19.05 -9.69 24.64
CA VAL A 632 17.97 -8.74 24.31
C VAL A 632 18.19 -7.38 24.98
N CYS A 633 18.77 -7.34 26.19
CA CYS A 633 19.19 -6.08 26.81
C CYS A 633 20.26 -5.36 25.98
N LEU A 634 21.17 -6.10 25.35
CA LEU A 634 22.21 -5.52 24.47
C LEU A 634 21.65 -5.12 23.09
N VAL A 635 20.74 -5.90 22.53
CA VAL A 635 19.92 -5.52 21.36
C VAL A 635 19.25 -4.18 21.63
N ALA A 636 18.54 -4.04 22.76
CA ALA A 636 17.87 -2.80 23.12
C ALA A 636 18.83 -1.61 23.25
N LYS A 637 20.00 -1.83 23.84
CA LYS A 637 21.00 -0.79 24.07
C LYS A 637 21.67 -0.30 22.77
N HIS A 638 21.98 -1.22 21.85
CA HIS A 638 22.81 -0.92 20.68
C HIS A 638 22.00 -0.71 19.40
N LEU A 639 20.74 -1.14 19.34
CA LEU A 639 19.87 -1.04 18.16
C LEU A 639 18.61 -0.18 18.42
N PRO A 640 18.75 1.12 18.78
CA PRO A 640 17.61 1.99 19.11
C PRO A 640 16.71 2.32 17.91
N LYS A 641 17.15 1.99 16.68
CA LYS A 641 16.43 2.20 15.43
C LYS A 641 15.59 0.99 15.00
N LEU A 642 15.55 -0.09 15.78
CA LEU A 642 14.71 -1.25 15.46
C LEU A 642 13.26 -0.82 15.31
N ALA A 643 12.67 -1.21 14.19
CA ALA A 643 11.27 -1.11 13.85
C ALA A 643 10.55 -2.46 14.04
N LEU A 644 11.25 -3.59 13.91
CA LEU A 644 10.72 -4.92 14.17
C LEU A 644 11.68 -5.74 15.03
N LEU A 645 11.13 -6.34 16.09
CA LEU A 645 11.84 -7.29 16.94
C LEU A 645 10.93 -8.47 17.24
N ASP A 646 11.27 -9.64 16.71
CA ASP A 646 10.53 -10.86 16.99
C ASP A 646 11.30 -11.75 17.96
N LEU A 647 10.70 -12.02 19.11
CA LEU A 647 11.23 -12.84 20.20
C LEU A 647 10.26 -13.96 20.60
N ASP A 648 9.31 -14.29 19.71
CA ASP A 648 8.37 -15.38 19.93
C ASP A 648 9.12 -16.69 20.24
N GLU A 649 8.57 -17.53 21.10
CA GLU A 649 9.12 -18.84 21.46
C GLU A 649 10.55 -18.81 22.04
N THR A 650 10.96 -17.70 22.65
CA THR A 650 12.28 -17.57 23.34
C THR A 650 12.16 -17.68 24.88
N GLN A 651 13.30 -17.71 25.58
CA GLN A 651 13.34 -17.82 27.05
C GLN A 651 13.36 -16.47 27.79
N ILE A 652 12.94 -15.39 27.12
CA ILE A 652 12.97 -14.04 27.70
C ILE A 652 11.92 -13.86 28.81
N THR A 653 12.20 -12.91 29.70
CA THR A 653 11.33 -12.48 30.80
C THR A 653 11.03 -10.99 30.71
N ASP A 654 10.29 -10.48 31.70
CA ASP A 654 10.01 -9.05 31.85
C ASP A 654 11.25 -8.16 31.82
N THR A 655 12.40 -8.65 32.30
CA THR A 655 13.64 -7.87 32.35
C THR A 655 14.08 -7.42 30.96
N ALA A 656 14.05 -8.32 29.97
CA ALA A 656 14.38 -7.99 28.58
C ALA A 656 13.43 -6.94 28.02
N ILE A 657 12.12 -7.17 28.16
CA ILE A 657 11.10 -6.32 27.57
C ILE A 657 11.07 -4.94 28.22
N MET A 658 11.37 -4.84 29.51
CA MET A 658 11.56 -3.54 30.16
C MET A 658 12.75 -2.76 29.58
N HIS A 659 13.84 -3.42 29.18
CA HIS A 659 14.97 -2.75 28.51
C HIS A 659 14.62 -2.34 27.08
N VAL A 660 13.97 -3.22 26.32
CA VAL A 660 13.44 -2.90 24.98
C VAL A 660 12.54 -1.67 25.07
N ALA A 661 11.62 -1.65 26.02
CA ALA A 661 10.70 -0.54 26.22
C ALA A 661 11.42 0.80 26.49
N ARG A 662 12.53 0.77 27.23
CA ARG A 662 13.30 1.98 27.58
C ARG A 662 14.14 2.54 26.43
N HIS A 663 14.63 1.68 25.53
CA HIS A 663 15.67 2.06 24.57
C HIS A 663 15.25 1.99 23.10
N CYS A 664 14.24 1.18 22.75
CA CYS A 664 13.78 0.99 21.37
C CYS A 664 12.53 1.80 21.05
N ALA A 665 12.57 3.13 21.24
CA ALA A 665 11.39 3.99 21.03
C ALA A 665 10.84 3.98 19.58
N SER A 666 11.65 3.52 18.61
CA SER A 666 11.27 3.36 17.19
C SER A 666 10.52 2.07 16.87
N LEU A 667 10.36 1.16 17.84
CA LEU A 667 9.82 -0.17 17.58
C LEU A 667 8.36 -0.09 17.17
N GLY A 668 8.06 -0.64 15.99
CA GLY A 668 6.73 -0.79 15.40
C GLY A 668 6.15 -2.19 15.60
N ARG A 669 6.96 -3.25 15.60
CA ARG A 669 6.47 -4.62 15.83
C ARG A 669 7.30 -5.34 16.89
N LEU A 670 6.62 -5.97 17.84
CA LEU A 670 7.22 -6.78 18.90
C LEU A 670 6.51 -8.12 19.03
N GLY A 671 7.22 -9.23 18.78
CA GLY A 671 6.74 -10.58 19.07
C GLY A 671 7.25 -11.06 20.43
N VAL A 672 6.36 -11.47 21.34
CA VAL A 672 6.70 -12.14 22.62
C VAL A 672 5.75 -13.30 22.96
N ARG A 673 5.14 -13.96 21.97
CA ARG A 673 4.33 -15.18 22.15
C ARG A 673 5.18 -16.31 22.70
N LYS A 674 4.58 -17.17 23.53
CA LYS A 674 5.27 -18.31 24.19
C LYS A 674 6.58 -17.94 24.92
N THR A 675 6.66 -16.74 25.48
CA THR A 675 7.80 -16.31 26.29
C THR A 675 7.50 -16.47 27.79
N ARG A 676 8.19 -15.76 28.69
CA ARG A 676 7.85 -15.69 30.13
C ARG A 676 7.52 -14.26 30.57
N VAL A 677 6.99 -13.48 29.65
CA VAL A 677 6.61 -12.08 29.84
C VAL A 677 5.26 -12.00 30.57
N THR A 678 5.13 -11.06 31.51
CA THR A 678 3.93 -10.85 32.31
C THR A 678 3.45 -9.39 32.22
N ASP A 679 2.35 -9.07 32.90
CA ASP A 679 1.80 -7.71 33.03
C ASP A 679 2.86 -6.65 33.40
N ALA A 680 3.90 -7.02 34.16
CA ALA A 680 4.89 -6.09 34.69
C ALA A 680 5.69 -5.39 33.58
N SER A 681 6.20 -6.11 32.57
CA SER A 681 6.92 -5.48 31.47
C SER A 681 5.99 -4.91 30.41
N ILE A 682 4.81 -5.50 30.24
CA ILE A 682 3.81 -5.01 29.28
C ILE A 682 3.28 -3.63 29.69
N ALA A 683 3.17 -3.33 30.98
CA ALA A 683 2.93 -1.96 31.45
C ALA A 683 4.04 -0.98 31.00
N HIS A 684 5.30 -1.42 30.95
CA HIS A 684 6.41 -0.59 30.47
C HIS A 684 6.39 -0.40 28.95
N VAL A 685 6.02 -1.45 28.21
CA VAL A 685 5.76 -1.37 26.76
C VAL A 685 4.69 -0.31 26.50
N ALA A 686 3.58 -0.36 27.25
CA ALA A 686 2.49 0.62 27.17
C ALA A 686 2.96 2.07 27.40
N LEU A 687 3.82 2.25 28.40
CA LEU A 687 4.32 3.56 28.81
C LEU A 687 5.34 4.15 27.84
N ASN A 688 6.23 3.35 27.26
CA ASN A 688 7.42 3.87 26.57
C ASN A 688 7.45 3.65 25.05
N LEU A 689 6.89 2.54 24.54
CA LEU A 689 6.96 2.22 23.11
C LEU A 689 5.81 2.84 22.34
N LYS A 690 5.80 4.16 22.21
CA LYS A 690 4.70 4.94 21.61
C LYS A 690 4.47 4.66 20.12
N ARG A 691 5.49 4.18 19.41
CA ARG A 691 5.43 3.80 17.99
C ARG A 691 5.06 2.32 17.77
N LEU A 692 4.86 1.54 18.84
CA LEU A 692 4.52 0.14 18.70
C LEU A 692 3.14 0.00 18.08
N SER A 693 3.10 -0.81 17.04
CA SER A 693 2.00 -1.02 16.13
C SER A 693 1.49 -2.47 16.24
N SER A 694 2.38 -3.45 16.21
CA SER A 694 2.03 -4.86 16.40
C SER A 694 2.66 -5.41 17.67
N LEU A 695 1.88 -6.14 18.47
CA LEU A 695 2.34 -6.86 19.66
C LEU A 695 1.79 -8.29 19.66
N GLY A 696 2.68 -9.29 19.53
CA GLY A 696 2.32 -10.69 19.70
C GLY A 696 2.39 -11.10 21.18
N LEU A 697 1.27 -11.57 21.76
CA LEU A 697 1.21 -12.03 23.15
C LEU A 697 0.76 -13.50 23.27
N GLY A 698 1.37 -14.23 24.20
CA GLY A 698 0.95 -15.60 24.54
C GLY A 698 -0.33 -15.62 25.39
N ARG A 699 -1.25 -16.55 25.11
CA ARG A 699 -2.47 -16.70 25.93
C ARG A 699 -2.13 -17.11 27.36
N GLY A 700 -2.74 -16.44 28.33
CA GLY A 700 -2.71 -16.82 29.75
C GLY A 700 -1.50 -16.33 30.55
N GLN A 701 -0.56 -15.59 29.95
CA GLN A 701 0.59 -15.00 30.66
C GLN A 701 0.41 -13.53 31.03
N VAL A 702 -0.46 -12.84 30.30
CA VAL A 702 -0.87 -11.45 30.53
C VAL A 702 -2.34 -11.45 30.90
N SER A 703 -2.72 -10.70 31.94
CA SER A 703 -4.10 -10.63 32.41
C SER A 703 -5.00 -9.92 31.41
N ASP A 704 -6.29 -10.31 31.38
CA ASP A 704 -7.31 -9.64 30.56
C ASP A 704 -7.42 -8.14 30.91
N GLU A 705 -7.14 -7.76 32.17
CA GLU A 705 -7.12 -6.37 32.59
C GLU A 705 -5.95 -5.60 31.97
N CYS A 706 -4.75 -6.18 31.95
CA CYS A 706 -3.59 -5.58 31.30
C CYS A 706 -3.81 -5.46 29.79
N ILE A 707 -4.36 -6.50 29.16
CA ILE A 707 -4.74 -6.49 27.74
C ILE A 707 -5.79 -5.41 27.46
N ALA A 708 -6.83 -5.29 28.29
CA ALA A 708 -7.86 -4.26 28.13
C ALA A 708 -7.25 -2.85 28.19
N ARG A 709 -6.27 -2.63 29.07
CA ARG A 709 -5.52 -1.36 29.13
C ARG A 709 -4.61 -1.14 27.92
N LEU A 710 -4.00 -2.19 27.37
CA LEU A 710 -3.23 -2.08 26.13
C LEU A 710 -4.11 -1.78 24.93
N ARG A 711 -5.32 -2.36 24.86
CA ARG A 711 -6.29 -2.06 23.79
C ARG A 711 -6.78 -0.62 23.80
N GLN A 712 -6.71 0.06 24.96
CA GLN A 712 -6.93 1.51 25.03
C GLN A 712 -5.80 2.31 24.35
N ARG A 713 -4.62 1.70 24.11
CA ARG A 713 -3.57 2.37 23.35
C ARG A 713 -3.96 2.42 21.91
N THR A 714 -4.12 3.66 21.48
CA THR A 714 -4.48 3.95 20.11
C THR A 714 -3.34 3.54 19.17
N GLY A 715 -3.47 2.38 18.55
CA GLY A 715 -2.68 1.89 17.44
C GLY A 715 -1.91 0.65 17.87
N LEU A 716 -2.55 -0.40 18.37
CA LEU A 716 -1.78 -1.58 18.78
C LEU A 716 -2.53 -2.87 18.47
N THR A 717 -2.21 -3.51 17.33
CA THR A 717 -2.68 -4.87 17.04
C THR A 717 -2.08 -5.83 18.03
N ILE A 718 -2.94 -6.45 18.84
CA ILE A 718 -2.54 -7.55 19.70
C ILE A 718 -2.93 -8.85 19.03
N THR A 719 -1.93 -9.59 18.56
CA THR A 719 -2.12 -10.93 18.01
C THR A 719 -1.87 -11.98 19.08
N TYR A 720 -2.71 -13.01 19.09
CA TYR A 720 -2.62 -14.12 20.03
C TYR A 720 -2.29 -15.42 19.28
N GLU A 721 -1.70 -16.36 20.01
CA GLU A 721 -1.73 -17.78 19.62
C GLU A 721 -3.14 -18.37 19.69
#